data_AF-A0A193LII7-F1
#
_entry.id   AF-A0A193LII7-F1
#
_cell.length_a   1.000
_cell.length_b   1.000
_cell.length_c   1.000
_cell.angle_alpha   90.00
_cell.angle_beta   90.00
_cell.angle_gamma   90.00
#
_symmetry.space_group_name_H-M   'P 1'
#
loop_
_entity.id
_entity.type
_entity.pdbx_description
1 polymer ?
#
loop_
_entity_poly.entity_id
_entity_poly.type
_entity_poly.pdbx_seq_one_letter_code
_entity_poly.pdbx_strand_id
1 'polypeptide(L)'
;MKQVLHTATPYSALRNAVTAAAAIFVIAACGGGAATTENPVTGVTPPSSYQGPPPATDDIQAFKLNVWDNVQASNRCGACHNESVNQNPMFARHDDVNLAYEAANSVVDLSQPSNSRLVSKVGGGHNCWLSDPQACGDIMTTWIENWVGEGDTGGRQIQLDPPPESEPGSSKNFANATVQDFENLVHAPILTVYCAGCHTSQAPTSQQPYFAEADAVTAFDAARSRMDLDDPSSSRFVVRLGSEFHNCWDVGCAASASEMQAAIQAFADTVPVTELDPALVNSKALRIVDGTVASGGNRFENNQIALWEFKTGSGTTAFDTSGVEPAIDLTLSGDVTWFGGWGITINDGKAQGSTAASKKLHDLIKGTGEYSIEAWIVPANVTQEMARIISYSAGDDARNFTLQQTLYDYNFQHRSTETSLNGMPALSTPSADEVLQASLQHVVANYSAVDGRSIYVNGELVSQTDPVPSGSLVDWQDTFAFVLGNEVSNSGLWQGTLRMVAIHNRTLTPSQIVQNFDVGVGEKFFLLFSIADIIDVPSSYILFEVSQYDSYGYLFNQPSFITLDSAQQPEGIALQGLRIGINGEEAHVGQAYSNLDVTLSAAEFGELGQPLSPLGAVIPLEKGPEDDEFFLTFDLLGDQTYVRSSEPPLIITPEDLVAAERIGVRTFDEINMTMATVTGVDPTTTSVDMTFQSLRQSLPAIPNVQTFLSSHQVAVAQLAIEYCNALVEGPGAAAYFPGFDFNQSPAAAYSSANRNLIIDPLIDRIMGIGIQTQPDFTTVRDELGYVTSDGTRPNNLVDRLLVSADNPNTRAIAKGVCAAVLGSAVTVVQ
;
A
#
# COMPACT_ATOMS: atom_id res chain seq x y z
N MET A 1 0.22 77.75 42.73
CA MET A 1 -0.17 79.01 42.05
C MET A 1 -0.57 78.65 40.62
N LYS A 2 -1.79 79.01 40.25
CA LYS A 2 -2.41 79.02 38.91
C LYS A 2 -2.81 77.69 38.24
N GLN A 3 -4.13 77.48 38.33
CA GLN A 3 -5.06 76.76 37.45
C GLN A 3 -4.89 77.11 35.95
N VAL A 4 -5.25 76.19 35.06
CA VAL A 4 -6.37 76.24 34.06
C VAL A 4 -6.46 74.83 33.43
N LEU A 5 -7.43 73.96 33.76
CA LEU A 5 -8.77 73.77 33.16
C LEU A 5 -8.79 73.51 31.64
N HIS A 6 -8.89 72.23 31.23
CA HIS A 6 -9.61 71.84 30.02
C HIS A 6 -10.54 70.65 30.29
N THR A 7 -11.83 70.94 30.16
CA THR A 7 -12.97 70.03 30.17
C THR A 7 -13.02 69.23 28.86
N ALA A 8 -13.11 67.91 28.94
CA ALA A 8 -13.52 67.06 27.82
C ALA A 8 -14.70 66.16 28.25
N THR A 9 -15.71 66.18 27.39
CA THR A 9 -17.08 65.67 27.46
C THR A 9 -17.21 64.14 27.60
N PRO A 10 -18.36 63.63 28.11
CA PRO A 10 -18.58 62.21 28.46
C PRO A 10 -18.90 61.29 27.27
N TYR A 11 -18.33 61.55 26.09
CA TYR A 11 -18.61 60.79 24.86
C TYR A 11 -17.47 59.84 24.42
N SER A 12 -16.31 59.85 25.06
CA SER A 12 -15.19 58.94 24.72
C SER A 12 -15.23 57.60 25.46
N ALA A 13 -15.84 57.54 26.65
CA ALA A 13 -15.95 56.30 27.42
C ALA A 13 -16.96 55.30 26.81
N LEU A 14 -18.05 55.78 26.20
CA LEU A 14 -19.03 54.91 25.55
C LEU A 14 -18.51 54.34 24.22
N ARG A 15 -17.64 55.08 23.52
CA ARG A 15 -17.10 54.62 22.22
C ARG A 15 -16.08 53.50 22.40
N ASN A 16 -15.23 53.60 23.42
CA ASN A 16 -14.24 52.55 23.72
C ASN A 16 -14.87 51.28 24.32
N ALA A 17 -16.00 51.39 25.04
CA ALA A 17 -16.73 50.23 25.54
C ALA A 17 -17.48 49.48 24.41
N VAL A 18 -17.98 50.19 23.40
CA VAL A 18 -18.67 49.57 22.26
C VAL A 18 -17.70 48.95 21.25
N THR A 19 -16.51 49.51 21.03
CA THR A 19 -15.47 48.84 20.22
C THR A 19 -14.82 47.64 20.92
N ALA A 20 -14.70 47.64 22.25
CA ALA A 20 -14.22 46.46 22.98
C ALA A 20 -15.27 45.33 23.00
N ALA A 21 -16.57 45.65 23.08
CA ALA A 21 -17.63 44.65 22.99
C ALA A 21 -17.83 44.11 21.56
N ALA A 22 -17.65 44.94 20.52
CA ALA A 22 -17.76 44.49 19.13
C ALA A 22 -16.55 43.66 18.65
N ALA A 23 -15.34 43.90 19.19
CA ALA A 23 -14.16 43.08 18.89
C ALA A 23 -14.22 41.68 19.53
N ILE A 24 -14.97 41.51 20.62
CA ILE A 24 -15.16 40.21 21.28
C ILE A 24 -16.19 39.34 20.52
N PHE A 25 -17.15 39.93 19.80
CA PHE A 25 -18.14 39.18 19.02
C PHE A 25 -17.69 38.78 17.61
N VAL A 26 -16.61 39.36 17.06
CA VAL A 26 -16.11 38.99 15.72
C VAL A 26 -15.04 37.89 15.77
N ILE A 27 -14.41 37.64 16.91
CA ILE A 27 -13.40 36.57 17.06
C ILE A 27 -14.04 35.19 17.35
N ALA A 28 -15.34 35.15 17.69
CA ALA A 28 -16.08 33.90 17.91
C ALA A 28 -16.72 33.29 16.64
N ALA A 29 -16.51 33.88 15.46
CA ALA A 29 -17.21 33.49 14.22
C ALA A 29 -16.31 33.08 13.03
N CYS A 30 -15.01 32.86 13.26
CA CYS A 30 -14.10 32.28 12.27
C CYS A 30 -13.24 31.21 12.94
N GLY A 31 -13.87 30.06 13.17
CA GLY A 31 -13.27 28.86 13.72
C GLY A 31 -14.17 27.67 13.43
N GLY A 32 -14.43 27.44 12.14
CA GLY A 32 -15.15 26.26 11.66
C GLY A 32 -14.25 25.04 11.73
N GLY A 33 -13.93 24.59 12.95
CA GLY A 33 -13.53 23.20 13.18
C GLY A 33 -14.78 22.34 13.15
N ALA A 34 -14.73 21.23 12.42
CA ALA A 34 -15.76 20.20 12.50
C ALA A 34 -16.07 19.88 13.98
N ALA A 35 -17.33 19.60 14.30
CA ALA A 35 -17.72 19.19 15.64
C ALA A 35 -16.86 17.98 16.04
N THR A 36 -15.96 18.17 16.99
CA THR A 36 -15.27 17.06 17.65
C THR A 36 -16.35 16.29 18.41
N THR A 37 -16.74 15.14 17.90
CA THR A 37 -17.38 14.13 18.72
C THR A 37 -16.41 13.81 19.85
N GLU A 38 -16.79 14.09 21.09
CA GLU A 38 -16.10 13.49 22.24
C GLU A 38 -16.15 11.98 22.05
N ASN A 39 -14.98 11.38 21.81
CA ASN A 39 -14.83 9.95 22.01
C ASN A 39 -15.21 9.66 23.48
N PRO A 40 -15.94 8.56 23.77
CA PRO A 40 -16.25 8.20 25.14
C PRO A 40 -14.94 8.18 25.92
N VAL A 41 -14.87 9.01 26.96
CA VAL A 41 -13.77 8.98 27.92
C VAL A 41 -13.85 7.63 28.62
N THR A 42 -13.14 6.63 28.11
CA THR A 42 -12.80 5.42 28.86
C THR A 42 -11.71 5.80 29.85
N GLY A 43 -12.08 6.58 30.85
CA GLY A 43 -11.24 6.80 32.01
C GLY A 43 -10.98 5.43 32.63
N VAL A 44 -9.78 4.88 32.40
CA VAL A 44 -9.30 3.69 33.08
C VAL A 44 -9.27 4.06 34.55
N THR A 45 -10.19 3.49 35.33
CA THR A 45 -10.02 3.46 36.78
C THR A 45 -8.76 2.63 37.01
N PRO A 46 -7.76 3.11 37.78
CA PRO A 46 -6.56 2.32 38.08
C PRO A 46 -6.98 0.92 38.54
N PRO A 47 -6.21 -0.15 38.25
CA PRO A 47 -6.57 -1.49 38.70
C PRO A 47 -6.87 -1.42 40.18
N SER A 48 -8.02 -1.99 40.59
CA SER A 48 -8.28 -2.20 42.01
C SER A 48 -7.01 -2.82 42.57
N SER A 49 -6.38 -2.17 43.55
CA SER A 49 -5.15 -2.68 44.15
C SER A 49 -5.40 -4.13 44.52
N TYR A 50 -4.83 -5.08 43.78
CA TYR A 50 -5.02 -6.50 44.04
C TYR A 50 -4.56 -6.76 45.48
N GLN A 51 -5.47 -7.21 46.34
CA GLN A 51 -5.18 -7.47 47.76
C GLN A 51 -5.05 -8.98 48.06
N GLY A 52 -5.12 -9.83 47.03
CA GLY A 52 -5.00 -11.27 47.15
C GLY A 52 -3.57 -11.78 47.33
N PRO A 53 -3.38 -13.09 47.49
CA PRO A 53 -2.05 -13.71 47.58
C PRO A 53 -1.23 -13.49 46.30
N PRO A 54 0.12 -13.43 46.37
CA PRO A 54 0.94 -13.29 45.17
C PRO A 54 0.74 -14.49 44.21
N PRO A 55 1.04 -14.32 42.90
CA PRO A 55 1.12 -15.42 41.95
C PRO A 55 2.01 -16.57 42.47
N ALA A 56 1.52 -17.80 42.41
CA ALA A 56 2.24 -18.98 42.91
C ALA A 56 3.31 -19.50 41.96
N THR A 57 3.23 -19.16 40.67
CA THR A 57 4.18 -19.55 39.61
C THR A 57 4.43 -18.38 38.65
N ASP A 58 5.51 -18.48 37.87
CA ASP A 58 5.83 -17.50 36.82
C ASP A 58 4.73 -17.45 35.76
N ASP A 59 4.11 -18.58 35.44
CA ASP A 59 2.97 -18.65 34.51
C ASP A 59 1.72 -17.91 35.04
N ILE A 60 1.42 -18.02 36.34
CA ILE A 60 0.33 -17.23 36.95
C ILE A 60 0.69 -15.74 36.96
N GLN A 61 1.98 -15.40 37.10
CA GLN A 61 2.46 -14.03 36.99
C GLN A 61 2.28 -13.49 35.57
N ALA A 62 2.60 -14.27 34.54
CA ALA A 62 2.37 -13.93 33.14
C ALA A 62 0.88 -13.76 32.82
N PHE A 63 0.02 -14.69 33.27
CA PHE A 63 -1.44 -14.55 33.19
C PHE A 63 -1.91 -13.26 33.84
N LYS A 64 -1.37 -12.94 35.02
CA LYS A 64 -1.75 -11.75 35.75
C LYS A 64 -1.50 -10.49 34.91
N LEU A 65 -0.27 -10.36 34.40
CA LEU A 65 0.20 -9.17 33.69
C LEU A 65 -0.52 -8.99 32.34
N ASN A 66 -0.73 -10.09 31.62
CA ASN A 66 -1.15 -10.03 30.22
C ASN A 66 -2.67 -10.17 30.06
N VAL A 67 -3.35 -10.93 30.92
CA VAL A 67 -4.80 -11.15 30.83
C VAL A 67 -5.54 -10.53 32.00
N TRP A 68 -5.21 -10.91 33.24
CA TRP A 68 -6.02 -10.55 34.42
C TRP A 68 -6.10 -9.05 34.65
N ASP A 69 -4.97 -8.33 34.64
CA ASP A 69 -4.89 -6.89 34.87
C ASP A 69 -5.80 -6.12 33.89
N ASN A 70 -5.98 -6.66 32.68
CA ASN A 70 -6.83 -6.12 31.62
C ASN A 70 -8.31 -6.46 31.79
N VAL A 71 -8.64 -7.72 32.11
CA VAL A 71 -10.05 -8.19 32.14
C VAL A 71 -10.77 -7.88 33.46
N GLN A 72 -10.04 -7.66 34.56
CA GLN A 72 -10.60 -7.39 35.89
C GLN A 72 -11.33 -6.03 36.00
N ALA A 73 -11.14 -5.15 35.01
CA ALA A 73 -11.77 -3.84 35.00
C ALA A 73 -13.31 -3.96 34.93
N SER A 74 -14.01 -3.08 35.66
CA SER A 74 -15.47 -3.10 35.77
C SER A 74 -16.21 -2.66 34.50
N ASN A 75 -15.51 -2.05 33.54
CA ASN A 75 -16.01 -1.77 32.20
C ASN A 75 -15.78 -2.93 31.22
N ARG A 76 -15.31 -4.09 31.70
CA ARG A 76 -15.01 -5.30 30.92
C ARG A 76 -15.56 -6.54 31.65
N CYS A 77 -14.83 -7.65 31.65
CA CYS A 77 -15.26 -8.93 32.22
C CYS A 77 -15.41 -8.89 33.74
N GLY A 78 -14.62 -8.05 34.42
CA GLY A 78 -14.63 -7.87 35.87
C GLY A 78 -15.92 -7.29 36.42
N ALA A 79 -16.87 -6.86 35.58
CA ALA A 79 -18.23 -6.53 35.99
C ALA A 79 -19.04 -7.75 36.45
N CYS A 80 -18.72 -8.94 35.92
CA CYS A 80 -19.54 -10.14 36.10
C CYS A 80 -18.73 -11.36 36.58
N HIS A 81 -17.52 -11.56 36.05
CA HIS A 81 -16.70 -12.76 36.25
C HIS A 81 -15.79 -12.68 37.49
N ASN A 82 -16.31 -12.10 38.58
CA ASN A 82 -15.60 -11.93 39.86
C ASN A 82 -16.31 -12.66 41.01
N GLU A 83 -15.63 -12.79 42.15
CA GLU A 83 -16.10 -13.48 43.36
C GLU A 83 -17.31 -12.82 44.03
N SER A 84 -17.48 -11.50 43.84
CA SER A 84 -18.58 -10.72 44.41
C SER A 84 -19.90 -10.93 43.66
N VAL A 85 -19.85 -11.12 42.34
CA VAL A 85 -21.01 -11.38 41.46
C VAL A 85 -21.24 -12.89 41.27
N ASN A 86 -20.18 -13.69 41.37
CA ASN A 86 -20.21 -15.15 41.35
C ASN A 86 -20.78 -15.75 40.04
N GLN A 87 -20.51 -15.11 38.89
CA GLN A 87 -20.84 -15.65 37.57
C GLN A 87 -19.67 -16.49 37.03
N ASN A 88 -19.89 -17.80 36.88
CA ASN A 88 -18.87 -18.73 36.40
C ASN A 88 -18.65 -18.64 34.88
N PRO A 89 -17.40 -18.84 34.40
CA PRO A 89 -16.16 -19.00 35.18
C PRO A 89 -15.64 -17.67 35.73
N MET A 90 -15.10 -17.64 36.95
CA MET A 90 -14.66 -16.41 37.65
C MET A 90 -13.19 -16.06 37.37
N PHE A 91 -12.83 -15.91 36.09
CA PHE A 91 -11.46 -15.62 35.65
C PHE A 91 -11.02 -14.16 35.88
N ALA A 92 -11.93 -13.27 36.28
CA ALA A 92 -11.68 -11.84 36.51
C ALA A 92 -11.90 -11.45 38.00
N ARG A 93 -11.75 -12.41 38.91
CA ARG A 93 -11.91 -12.23 40.36
C ARG A 93 -10.78 -11.39 40.98
N HIS A 94 -11.10 -10.64 42.03
CA HIS A 94 -10.22 -9.64 42.65
C HIS A 94 -9.52 -10.14 43.92
N ASP A 95 -10.00 -11.23 44.49
CA ASP A 95 -9.55 -11.76 45.79
C ASP A 95 -8.39 -12.75 45.70
N ASP A 96 -8.27 -13.52 44.61
CA ASP A 96 -7.19 -14.49 44.41
C ASP A 96 -6.92 -14.77 42.91
N VAL A 97 -5.76 -14.32 42.44
CA VAL A 97 -5.29 -14.48 41.05
C VAL A 97 -4.98 -15.94 40.71
N ASN A 98 -4.61 -16.76 41.68
CA ASN A 98 -4.33 -18.18 41.44
C ASN A 98 -5.62 -18.92 41.11
N LEU A 99 -6.71 -18.59 41.81
CA LEU A 99 -8.04 -19.12 41.49
C LEU A 99 -8.62 -18.51 40.20
N ALA A 100 -8.24 -17.28 39.86
CA ALA A 100 -8.60 -16.64 38.59
C ALA A 100 -7.98 -17.38 37.41
N TYR A 101 -6.69 -17.70 37.54
CA TYR A 101 -5.92 -18.50 36.58
C TYR A 101 -6.53 -19.90 36.37
N GLU A 102 -6.89 -20.61 37.45
CA GLU A 102 -7.57 -21.91 37.35
C GLU A 102 -8.88 -21.82 36.57
N ALA A 103 -9.67 -20.76 36.79
CA ALA A 103 -10.90 -20.53 36.06
C ALA A 103 -10.66 -20.16 34.58
N ALA A 104 -9.62 -19.36 34.29
CA ALA A 104 -9.24 -18.95 32.94
C ALA A 104 -8.85 -20.15 32.06
N ASN A 105 -8.09 -21.11 32.61
CA ASN A 105 -7.71 -22.34 31.90
C ASN A 105 -8.89 -23.21 31.44
N SER A 106 -10.11 -22.98 31.92
CA SER A 106 -11.31 -23.67 31.43
C SER A 106 -11.95 -23.02 30.19
N VAL A 107 -11.48 -21.84 29.79
CA VAL A 107 -12.05 -21.03 28.71
C VAL A 107 -11.01 -20.44 27.75
N VAL A 108 -9.75 -20.76 27.96
CA VAL A 108 -8.62 -20.36 27.12
C VAL A 108 -7.98 -21.61 26.52
N ASP A 109 -7.64 -21.52 25.23
CA ASP A 109 -6.79 -22.46 24.53
C ASP A 109 -5.40 -21.81 24.39
N LEU A 110 -4.41 -22.32 25.13
CA LEU A 110 -3.06 -21.77 25.12
C LEU A 110 -2.24 -22.24 23.91
N SER A 111 -2.67 -23.31 23.24
CA SER A 111 -2.06 -23.76 21.98
C SER A 111 -2.55 -22.96 20.79
N GLN A 112 -3.82 -22.54 20.81
CA GLN A 112 -4.44 -21.72 19.79
C GLN A 112 -5.23 -20.57 20.43
N PRO A 113 -4.55 -19.48 20.87
CA PRO A 113 -5.17 -18.35 21.57
C PRO A 113 -6.43 -17.80 20.90
N SER A 114 -6.44 -17.67 19.57
CA SER A 114 -7.58 -17.19 18.78
C SER A 114 -8.84 -18.07 18.89
N ASN A 115 -8.68 -19.37 19.13
CA ASN A 115 -9.77 -20.32 19.32
C ASN A 115 -10.32 -20.37 20.74
N SER A 116 -9.75 -19.57 21.65
CA SER A 116 -10.22 -19.46 23.03
C SER A 116 -11.71 -19.07 23.09
N ARG A 117 -12.43 -19.67 24.04
CA ARG A 117 -13.84 -19.32 24.30
C ARG A 117 -14.00 -17.86 24.72
N LEU A 118 -12.99 -17.28 25.40
CA LEU A 118 -12.97 -15.85 25.70
C LEU A 118 -12.97 -15.00 24.43
N VAL A 119 -12.12 -15.34 23.45
CA VAL A 119 -12.00 -14.63 22.17
C VAL A 119 -13.31 -14.70 21.39
N SER A 120 -13.84 -15.90 21.12
CA SER A 120 -15.10 -16.05 20.38
C SER A 120 -16.29 -15.37 21.05
N LYS A 121 -16.33 -15.30 22.39
CA LYS A 121 -17.42 -14.61 23.10
C LYS A 121 -17.33 -13.10 22.96
N VAL A 122 -16.17 -12.51 23.22
CA VAL A 122 -15.99 -11.06 23.12
C VAL A 122 -16.04 -10.61 21.66
N GLY A 123 -15.46 -11.39 20.75
CA GLY A 123 -15.55 -11.25 19.29
C GLY A 123 -16.99 -11.29 18.75
N GLY A 124 -17.88 -12.05 19.41
CA GLY A 124 -19.31 -12.04 19.16
C GLY A 124 -20.08 -10.87 19.81
N GLY A 125 -19.38 -9.89 20.39
CA GLY A 125 -19.95 -8.67 20.98
C GLY A 125 -20.25 -8.73 22.49
N HIS A 126 -19.97 -9.86 23.17
CA HIS A 126 -20.28 -9.99 24.60
C HIS A 126 -19.35 -9.13 25.46
N ASN A 127 -19.87 -8.02 26.01
CA ASN A 127 -19.11 -7.05 26.81
C ASN A 127 -17.84 -6.52 26.10
N CYS A 128 -17.87 -6.44 24.77
CA CYS A 128 -16.85 -5.71 24.03
C CYS A 128 -16.89 -4.23 24.44
N TRP A 129 -15.72 -3.66 24.71
CA TRP A 129 -15.53 -2.27 25.15
C TRP A 129 -15.21 -1.30 24.01
N LEU A 130 -15.11 -1.83 22.78
CA LEU A 130 -14.94 -1.06 21.54
C LEU A 130 -16.24 -1.09 20.72
N SER A 131 -16.28 -0.28 19.67
CA SER A 131 -17.41 -0.29 18.72
C SER A 131 -17.34 -1.42 17.69
N ASP A 132 -16.17 -2.07 17.57
CA ASP A 132 -15.94 -3.24 16.73
C ASP A 132 -15.70 -4.49 17.60
N PRO A 133 -16.64 -5.45 17.62
CA PRO A 133 -16.46 -6.73 18.31
C PRO A 133 -15.21 -7.49 17.87
N GLN A 134 -14.86 -7.44 16.59
CA GLN A 134 -13.71 -8.17 16.05
C GLN A 134 -12.41 -7.64 16.65
N ALA A 135 -12.25 -6.32 16.74
CA ALA A 135 -11.12 -5.68 17.43
C ALA A 135 -11.01 -6.08 18.91
N CYS A 136 -12.13 -6.22 19.63
CA CYS A 136 -12.08 -6.73 21.01
C CYS A 136 -11.63 -8.20 21.07
N GLY A 137 -12.00 -9.02 20.08
CA GLY A 137 -11.53 -10.39 19.93
C GLY A 137 -10.03 -10.48 19.64
N ASP A 138 -9.51 -9.63 18.76
CA ASP A 138 -8.08 -9.51 18.47
C ASP A 138 -7.27 -9.10 19.70
N ILE A 139 -7.74 -8.10 20.45
CA ILE A 139 -7.07 -7.66 21.68
C ILE A 139 -7.05 -8.78 22.73
N MET A 140 -8.15 -9.52 22.88
CA MET A 140 -8.20 -10.68 23.78
C MET A 140 -7.22 -11.78 23.33
N THR A 141 -7.13 -12.01 22.03
CA THR A 141 -6.16 -12.96 21.44
C THR A 141 -4.74 -12.54 21.79
N THR A 142 -4.40 -11.27 21.57
CA THR A 142 -3.10 -10.67 21.89
C THR A 142 -2.75 -10.80 23.38
N TRP A 143 -3.71 -10.59 24.28
CA TRP A 143 -3.51 -10.78 25.72
C TRP A 143 -3.19 -12.23 26.09
N ILE A 144 -3.85 -13.20 25.46
CA ILE A 144 -3.60 -14.62 25.69
C ILE A 144 -2.25 -15.03 25.08
N GLU A 145 -1.92 -14.52 23.89
CA GLU A 145 -0.61 -14.75 23.25
C GLU A 145 0.55 -14.23 24.11
N ASN A 146 0.43 -13.01 24.65
CA ASN A 146 1.42 -12.45 25.55
C ASN A 146 1.55 -13.24 26.87
N TRP A 147 0.47 -13.87 27.33
CA TRP A 147 0.54 -14.80 28.45
C TRP A 147 1.36 -16.05 28.09
N VAL A 148 1.20 -16.61 26.90
CA VAL A 148 1.96 -17.79 26.44
C VAL A 148 3.44 -17.45 26.13
N GLY A 149 3.72 -16.25 25.61
CA GLY A 149 4.97 -15.86 24.95
C GLY A 149 6.13 -15.34 25.81
N GLU A 150 6.08 -15.38 27.14
CA GLU A 150 7.10 -14.76 28.04
C GLU A 150 8.49 -15.45 28.06
N GLY A 151 8.83 -16.27 27.05
CA GLY A 151 10.20 -16.75 26.77
C GLY A 151 10.81 -16.08 25.53
N ASP A 152 12.15 -16.03 25.41
CA ASP A 152 12.92 -15.43 24.29
C ASP A 152 12.62 -16.01 22.87
N THR A 153 11.57 -16.82 22.73
CA THR A 153 11.08 -17.48 21.51
C THR A 153 9.60 -17.18 21.23
N GLY A 154 9.05 -16.12 21.81
CA GLY A 154 7.64 -15.72 21.62
C GLY A 154 7.24 -15.58 20.15
N GLY A 155 6.16 -16.26 19.77
CA GLY A 155 5.52 -16.22 18.45
C GLY A 155 4.32 -17.16 18.40
N ARG A 156 3.32 -16.87 17.55
CA ARG A 156 2.11 -17.70 17.37
C ARG A 156 2.50 -19.05 16.76
N GLN A 157 2.25 -20.19 17.41
CA GLN A 157 2.40 -21.51 16.76
C GLN A 157 1.13 -21.82 15.98
N ILE A 158 1.24 -22.07 14.67
CA ILE A 158 0.10 -22.46 13.83
C ILE A 158 -0.02 -23.98 13.88
N GLN A 159 -1.10 -24.49 14.48
CA GLN A 159 -1.47 -25.89 14.38
C GLN A 159 -2.44 -26.08 13.22
N LEU A 160 -2.09 -26.97 12.28
CA LEU A 160 -2.95 -27.33 11.15
C LEU A 160 -4.06 -28.27 11.62
N ASP A 161 -5.31 -27.89 11.38
CA ASP A 161 -6.48 -28.70 11.69
C ASP A 161 -7.13 -29.23 10.39
N PRO A 162 -7.63 -30.48 10.37
CA PRO A 162 -8.35 -31.01 9.22
C PRO A 162 -9.57 -30.13 8.87
N PRO A 163 -9.72 -29.68 7.62
CA PRO A 163 -10.88 -28.91 7.22
C PRO A 163 -12.13 -29.79 7.07
N PRO A 164 -13.34 -29.19 7.04
CA PRO A 164 -14.55 -29.89 6.62
C PRO A 164 -14.38 -30.44 5.19
N GLU A 165 -14.82 -31.68 4.96
CA GLU A 165 -14.78 -32.26 3.62
C GLU A 165 -16.03 -31.85 2.82
N SER A 166 -15.82 -31.19 1.68
CA SER A 166 -16.83 -30.89 0.67
C SER A 166 -16.39 -31.39 -0.69
N GLU A 167 -17.34 -31.85 -1.52
CA GLU A 167 -17.06 -32.07 -2.95
C GLU A 167 -17.15 -30.73 -3.69
N PRO A 168 -16.38 -30.52 -4.77
CA PRO A 168 -16.56 -29.36 -5.62
C PRO A 168 -18.01 -29.25 -6.11
N GLY A 169 -18.63 -28.11 -5.86
CA GLY A 169 -19.99 -27.81 -6.27
C GLY A 169 -20.11 -27.46 -7.75
N SER A 170 -21.35 -27.51 -8.24
CA SER A 170 -21.71 -26.85 -9.50
C SER A 170 -22.04 -25.38 -9.22
N SER A 171 -21.61 -24.45 -10.06
CA SER A 171 -21.80 -23.02 -9.82
C SER A 171 -22.13 -22.23 -11.07
N LYS A 172 -22.86 -21.12 -10.91
CA LYS A 172 -23.02 -20.09 -11.93
C LYS A 172 -21.84 -19.11 -11.89
N ASN A 173 -21.05 -19.09 -12.97
CA ASN A 173 -19.88 -18.22 -13.07
C ASN A 173 -20.20 -16.91 -13.78
N PHE A 174 -19.72 -15.79 -13.24
CA PHE A 174 -19.87 -14.47 -13.87
C PHE A 174 -19.20 -14.37 -15.25
N ALA A 175 -18.23 -15.23 -15.56
CA ALA A 175 -17.64 -15.36 -16.90
C ALA A 175 -18.68 -15.76 -17.96
N ASN A 176 -19.74 -16.46 -17.55
CA ASN A 176 -20.86 -16.85 -18.40
C ASN A 176 -22.04 -15.86 -18.35
N ALA A 177 -21.91 -14.77 -17.57
CA ALA A 177 -22.91 -13.71 -17.49
C ALA A 177 -22.62 -12.58 -18.49
N THR A 178 -23.66 -11.85 -18.89
CA THR A 178 -23.48 -10.70 -19.78
C THR A 178 -23.75 -9.38 -19.06
N VAL A 179 -22.96 -8.34 -19.37
CA VAL A 179 -23.20 -6.98 -18.86
C VAL A 179 -24.59 -6.50 -19.25
N GLN A 180 -25.10 -6.93 -20.41
CA GLN A 180 -26.43 -6.53 -20.89
C GLN A 180 -27.56 -7.10 -20.01
N ASP A 181 -27.45 -8.34 -19.56
CA ASP A 181 -28.43 -8.95 -18.66
C ASP A 181 -28.37 -8.29 -17.28
N PHE A 182 -27.16 -8.01 -16.77
CA PHE A 182 -26.98 -7.23 -15.54
C PHE A 182 -27.59 -5.82 -15.63
N GLU A 183 -27.32 -5.11 -16.73
CA GLU A 183 -27.86 -3.77 -17.01
C GLU A 183 -29.38 -3.78 -16.94
N ASN A 184 -30.01 -4.73 -17.62
CA ASN A 184 -31.46 -4.81 -17.75
C ASN A 184 -32.18 -5.31 -16.50
N LEU A 185 -31.54 -6.20 -15.73
CA LEU A 185 -32.21 -6.94 -14.65
C LEU A 185 -31.88 -6.41 -13.25
N VAL A 186 -30.69 -5.83 -13.05
CA VAL A 186 -30.24 -5.36 -11.73
C VAL A 186 -29.89 -3.88 -11.74
N HIS A 187 -29.02 -3.44 -12.66
CA HIS A 187 -28.42 -2.11 -12.60
C HIS A 187 -29.39 -0.98 -12.96
N ALA A 188 -29.99 -0.99 -14.14
CA ALA A 188 -30.96 0.02 -14.54
C ALA A 188 -32.24 0.02 -13.67
N PRO A 189 -32.86 -1.12 -13.32
CA PRO A 189 -34.10 -1.09 -12.55
C PRO A 189 -33.89 -0.81 -11.05
N ILE A 190 -32.74 -1.17 -10.48
CA ILE A 190 -32.51 -1.09 -9.03
C ILE A 190 -31.34 -0.16 -8.67
N LEU A 191 -30.12 -0.47 -9.10
CA LEU A 191 -28.92 0.21 -8.59
C LEU A 191 -28.89 1.70 -8.97
N THR A 192 -29.23 2.04 -10.21
CA THR A 192 -29.27 3.45 -10.65
C THR A 192 -30.44 4.23 -10.03
N VAL A 193 -31.54 3.56 -9.69
CA VAL A 193 -32.74 4.18 -9.11
C VAL A 193 -32.54 4.49 -7.64
N TYR A 194 -32.00 3.54 -6.88
CA TYR A 194 -31.98 3.63 -5.42
C TYR A 194 -30.58 3.87 -4.84
N CYS A 195 -29.51 3.54 -5.55
CA CYS A 195 -28.15 3.58 -5.02
C CYS A 195 -27.27 4.69 -5.63
N ALA A 196 -27.63 5.24 -6.79
CA ALA A 196 -26.78 6.21 -7.52
C ALA A 196 -26.51 7.52 -6.76
N GLY A 197 -27.36 7.87 -5.79
CA GLY A 197 -27.18 9.05 -4.93
C GLY A 197 -25.92 9.00 -4.06
N CYS A 198 -25.35 7.81 -3.84
CA CYS A 198 -24.11 7.61 -3.09
C CYS A 198 -23.09 6.73 -3.84
N HIS A 199 -23.52 5.70 -4.56
CA HIS A 199 -22.65 4.68 -5.16
C HIS A 199 -22.24 4.98 -6.61
N THR A 200 -21.95 6.25 -6.89
CA THR A 200 -21.32 6.72 -8.14
C THR A 200 -20.15 7.64 -7.80
N SER A 201 -19.15 7.70 -8.68
CA SER A 201 -18.02 8.64 -8.58
C SER A 201 -18.45 10.11 -8.64
N GLN A 202 -19.63 10.38 -9.19
CA GLN A 202 -20.19 11.73 -9.36
C GLN A 202 -21.25 12.10 -8.30
N ALA A 203 -21.51 11.22 -7.33
CA ALA A 203 -22.47 11.47 -6.28
C ALA A 203 -22.00 12.59 -5.33
N PRO A 204 -22.92 13.45 -4.82
CA PRO A 204 -22.57 14.50 -3.84
C PRO A 204 -21.93 13.96 -2.56
N THR A 205 -22.29 12.74 -2.17
CA THR A 205 -21.65 11.95 -1.10
C THR A 205 -21.23 10.61 -1.68
N SER A 206 -20.22 10.63 -2.54
CA SER A 206 -19.69 9.43 -3.20
C SER A 206 -19.17 8.41 -2.17
N GLN A 207 -19.58 7.15 -2.32
CA GLN A 207 -19.23 6.01 -1.48
C GLN A 207 -18.91 4.81 -2.38
N GLN A 208 -17.71 4.25 -2.25
CA GLN A 208 -17.35 3.01 -2.92
C GLN A 208 -18.02 1.80 -2.24
N PRO A 209 -18.25 0.68 -2.96
CA PRO A 209 -17.99 0.47 -4.39
C PRO A 209 -18.97 1.22 -5.29
N TYR A 210 -18.53 1.61 -6.51
CA TYR A 210 -19.34 2.38 -7.46
C TYR A 210 -20.21 1.50 -8.37
N PHE A 211 -20.95 0.58 -7.77
CA PHE A 211 -21.83 -0.37 -8.48
C PHE A 211 -23.07 0.27 -9.10
N ALA A 212 -23.28 1.58 -8.94
CA ALA A 212 -24.39 2.32 -9.56
C ALA A 212 -23.92 3.31 -10.64
N GLU A 213 -22.68 3.19 -11.12
CA GLU A 213 -22.13 4.03 -12.19
C GLU A 213 -23.02 4.11 -13.42
N ALA A 214 -22.96 5.21 -14.16
CA ALA A 214 -23.75 5.34 -15.39
C ALA A 214 -23.30 4.35 -16.48
N ASP A 215 -22.01 4.01 -16.49
CA ASP A 215 -21.47 2.95 -17.35
C ASP A 215 -21.71 1.57 -16.73
N ALA A 216 -22.54 0.75 -17.40
CA ALA A 216 -22.93 -0.57 -16.93
C ALA A 216 -21.75 -1.54 -16.82
N VAL A 217 -20.68 -1.36 -17.62
CA VAL A 217 -19.48 -2.20 -17.52
C VAL A 217 -18.76 -1.93 -16.20
N THR A 218 -18.44 -0.67 -15.92
CA THR A 218 -17.82 -0.24 -14.65
C THR A 218 -18.69 -0.63 -13.44
N ALA A 219 -20.01 -0.42 -13.54
CA ALA A 219 -20.94 -0.80 -12.49
C ALA A 219 -20.98 -2.32 -12.26
N PHE A 220 -20.93 -3.12 -13.33
CA PHE A 220 -20.92 -4.57 -13.23
C PHE A 220 -19.67 -5.06 -12.52
N ASP A 221 -18.49 -4.57 -12.90
CA ASP A 221 -17.22 -4.92 -12.26
C ASP A 221 -17.23 -4.65 -10.75
N ALA A 222 -17.81 -3.52 -10.34
CA ALA A 222 -17.97 -3.18 -8.93
C ALA A 222 -19.07 -3.97 -8.19
N ALA A 223 -19.99 -4.61 -8.93
CA ALA A 223 -21.16 -5.32 -8.39
C ALA A 223 -20.98 -6.85 -8.28
N ARG A 224 -20.13 -7.48 -9.10
CA ARG A 224 -19.98 -8.95 -9.18
C ARG A 224 -19.76 -9.58 -7.80
N SER A 225 -18.75 -9.13 -7.05
CA SER A 225 -18.42 -9.63 -5.71
C SER A 225 -19.44 -9.27 -4.60
N ARG A 226 -20.59 -8.72 -4.98
CA ARG A 226 -21.69 -8.33 -4.09
C ARG A 226 -22.99 -9.09 -4.40
N MET A 227 -22.98 -9.90 -5.46
CA MET A 227 -24.08 -10.78 -5.85
C MET A 227 -23.60 -12.22 -5.78
N ASP A 228 -24.38 -13.06 -5.13
CA ASP A 228 -24.25 -14.51 -5.17
C ASP A 228 -25.28 -15.04 -6.16
N LEU A 229 -24.80 -15.65 -7.25
CA LEU A 229 -25.67 -16.18 -8.30
C LEU A 229 -26.26 -17.55 -7.94
N ASP A 230 -25.62 -18.29 -7.03
CA ASP A 230 -26.07 -19.61 -6.60
C ASP A 230 -27.06 -19.51 -5.42
N ASP A 231 -26.87 -18.52 -4.55
CA ASP A 231 -27.84 -18.10 -3.52
C ASP A 231 -28.13 -16.58 -3.56
N PRO A 232 -29.06 -16.12 -4.41
CA PRO A 232 -29.41 -14.70 -4.48
C PRO A 232 -29.87 -14.07 -3.15
N SER A 233 -30.25 -14.88 -2.14
CA SER A 233 -30.65 -14.37 -0.83
C SER A 233 -29.47 -13.99 0.08
N SER A 234 -28.31 -14.61 -0.12
CA SER A 234 -27.06 -14.32 0.62
C SER A 234 -26.36 -13.06 0.09
N SER A 235 -26.67 -12.64 -1.15
CA SER A 235 -26.09 -11.48 -1.82
C SER A 235 -25.98 -10.24 -0.92
N ARG A 236 -24.82 -9.57 -0.91
CA ARG A 236 -24.54 -8.43 -0.03
C ARG A 236 -25.59 -7.32 -0.17
N PHE A 237 -26.07 -7.07 -1.39
CA PHE A 237 -27.14 -6.09 -1.63
C PHE A 237 -28.44 -6.42 -0.89
N VAL A 238 -28.80 -7.71 -0.81
CA VAL A 238 -30.00 -8.20 -0.13
C VAL A 238 -29.84 -8.12 1.38
N VAL A 239 -28.71 -8.60 1.90
CA VAL A 239 -28.40 -8.57 3.35
C VAL A 239 -28.36 -7.13 3.86
N ARG A 240 -27.75 -6.20 3.11
CA ARG A 240 -27.67 -4.78 3.46
C ARG A 240 -29.05 -4.14 3.63
N LEU A 241 -29.97 -4.45 2.73
CA LEU A 241 -31.34 -3.92 2.79
C LEU A 241 -32.16 -4.61 3.89
N GLY A 242 -32.10 -5.93 3.97
CA GLY A 242 -33.00 -6.74 4.79
C GLY A 242 -32.60 -6.86 6.25
N SER A 243 -31.31 -7.09 6.49
CA SER A 243 -30.76 -7.40 7.82
C SER A 243 -30.01 -6.24 8.45
N GLU A 244 -29.43 -5.34 7.64
CA GLU A 244 -28.67 -4.18 8.13
C GLU A 244 -29.40 -2.84 7.98
N PHE A 245 -30.60 -2.87 7.39
CA PHE A 245 -31.50 -1.72 7.27
C PHE A 245 -30.84 -0.51 6.56
N HIS A 246 -29.97 -0.75 5.59
CA HIS A 246 -29.21 0.28 4.89
C HIS A 246 -30.07 1.01 3.85
N ASN A 247 -30.44 2.26 4.12
CA ASN A 247 -31.15 3.16 3.18
C ASN A 247 -32.35 2.51 2.48
N CYS A 248 -33.19 1.82 3.25
CA CYS A 248 -34.36 1.13 2.75
C CYS A 248 -35.30 2.07 1.97
N TRP A 249 -35.97 1.54 0.95
CA TRP A 249 -36.82 2.31 0.08
C TRP A 249 -38.20 2.55 0.71
N ASP A 250 -39.06 3.32 0.04
CA ASP A 250 -40.39 3.69 0.54
C ASP A 250 -41.31 2.48 0.87
N VAL A 251 -40.95 1.29 0.37
CA VAL A 251 -41.67 0.02 0.61
C VAL A 251 -41.21 -0.71 1.89
N GLY A 252 -40.20 -0.19 2.59
CA GLY A 252 -39.62 -0.80 3.79
C GLY A 252 -38.54 -1.83 3.50
N CYS A 253 -37.68 -2.10 4.50
CA CYS A 253 -36.45 -2.88 4.35
C CYS A 253 -36.66 -4.31 3.85
N ALA A 254 -37.64 -5.02 4.41
CA ALA A 254 -37.95 -6.40 4.00
C ALA A 254 -38.42 -6.49 2.55
N ALA A 255 -39.25 -5.54 2.11
CA ALA A 255 -39.72 -5.49 0.72
C ALA A 255 -38.62 -5.04 -0.23
N SER A 256 -37.77 -4.07 0.17
CA SER A 256 -36.61 -3.62 -0.60
C SER A 256 -35.62 -4.77 -0.84
N ALA A 257 -35.33 -5.55 0.20
CA ALA A 257 -34.48 -6.72 0.12
C ALA A 257 -35.09 -7.80 -0.80
N SER A 258 -36.39 -8.04 -0.71
CA SER A 258 -37.10 -8.99 -1.57
C SER A 258 -37.06 -8.58 -3.04
N GLU A 259 -37.19 -7.29 -3.33
CA GLU A 259 -37.13 -6.75 -4.69
C GLU A 259 -35.70 -6.82 -5.27
N MET A 260 -34.68 -6.49 -4.47
CA MET A 260 -33.28 -6.70 -4.84
C MET A 260 -32.97 -8.18 -5.08
N GLN A 261 -33.41 -9.07 -4.19
CA GLN A 261 -33.21 -10.52 -4.34
C GLN A 261 -33.87 -11.04 -5.62
N ALA A 262 -35.08 -10.58 -5.93
CA ALA A 262 -35.77 -11.00 -7.16
C ALA A 262 -35.04 -10.54 -8.43
N ALA A 263 -34.47 -9.32 -8.43
CA ALA A 263 -33.65 -8.81 -9.51
C ALA A 263 -32.38 -9.66 -9.73
N ILE A 264 -31.66 -9.97 -8.64
CA ILE A 264 -30.45 -10.81 -8.68
C ILE A 264 -30.81 -12.24 -9.11
N GLN A 265 -31.92 -12.81 -8.62
CA GLN A 265 -32.39 -14.13 -9.05
C GLN A 265 -32.68 -14.14 -10.56
N ALA A 266 -33.38 -13.14 -11.08
CA ALA A 266 -33.68 -13.07 -12.51
C ALA A 266 -32.40 -12.98 -13.35
N PHE A 267 -31.39 -12.24 -12.87
CA PHE A 267 -30.07 -12.20 -13.50
C PHE A 267 -29.34 -13.54 -13.41
N ALA A 268 -29.29 -14.15 -12.23
CA ALA A 268 -28.69 -15.44 -12.01
C ALA A 268 -29.32 -16.52 -12.91
N ASP A 269 -30.62 -16.51 -13.13
CA ASP A 269 -31.34 -17.46 -13.99
C ASP A 269 -30.89 -17.39 -15.47
N THR A 270 -30.25 -16.30 -15.91
CA THR A 270 -29.66 -16.19 -17.26
C THR A 270 -28.30 -16.90 -17.38
N VAL A 271 -27.65 -17.17 -16.26
CA VAL A 271 -26.31 -17.76 -16.21
C VAL A 271 -26.44 -19.29 -16.13
N PRO A 272 -25.84 -20.05 -17.07
CA PRO A 272 -25.83 -21.50 -16.98
C PRO A 272 -25.01 -21.97 -15.77
N VAL A 273 -25.44 -23.09 -15.19
CA VAL A 273 -24.67 -23.77 -14.14
C VAL A 273 -23.50 -24.50 -14.83
N THR A 274 -22.29 -24.22 -14.36
CA THR A 274 -21.09 -24.97 -14.70
C THR A 274 -20.99 -26.18 -13.78
N GLU A 275 -20.95 -27.37 -14.36
CA GLU A 275 -20.73 -28.63 -13.63
C GLU A 275 -19.30 -29.10 -13.86
N LEU A 276 -18.65 -29.57 -12.80
CA LEU A 276 -17.33 -30.18 -12.89
C LEU A 276 -17.42 -31.48 -13.71
N ASP A 277 -16.51 -31.67 -14.68
CA ASP A 277 -16.43 -32.91 -15.45
C ASP A 277 -16.19 -34.09 -14.49
N PRO A 278 -17.12 -35.06 -14.38
CA PRO A 278 -17.01 -36.17 -13.43
C PRO A 278 -15.84 -37.13 -13.75
N ALA A 279 -15.19 -36.98 -14.90
CA ALA A 279 -13.97 -37.71 -15.24
C ALA A 279 -12.70 -37.08 -14.65
N LEU A 280 -12.75 -35.84 -14.17
CA LEU A 280 -11.59 -35.19 -13.55
C LEU A 280 -11.15 -35.93 -12.29
N VAL A 281 -9.84 -36.02 -12.11
CA VAL A 281 -9.25 -36.43 -10.83
C VAL A 281 -9.09 -35.17 -10.00
N ASN A 282 -9.95 -34.98 -8.99
CA ASN A 282 -9.99 -33.77 -8.18
C ASN A 282 -9.87 -34.03 -6.67
N SER A 283 -9.31 -33.06 -5.94
CA SER A 283 -9.35 -33.02 -4.47
C SER A 283 -10.74 -32.69 -3.95
N LYS A 284 -10.94 -32.80 -2.62
CA LYS A 284 -12.03 -32.10 -1.95
C LYS A 284 -11.91 -30.59 -2.14
N ALA A 285 -13.02 -29.89 -1.98
CA ALA A 285 -13.12 -28.44 -2.13
C ALA A 285 -13.02 -27.72 -0.77
N LEU A 286 -12.55 -26.48 -0.81
CA LEU A 286 -12.37 -25.60 0.34
C LEU A 286 -12.67 -24.15 -0.04
N ARG A 287 -13.23 -23.38 0.89
CA ARG A 287 -13.24 -21.91 0.82
C ARG A 287 -12.12 -21.38 1.69
N ILE A 288 -11.78 -20.09 1.53
CA ILE A 288 -10.72 -19.49 2.33
C ILE A 288 -11.02 -19.55 3.84
N VAL A 289 -12.31 -19.44 4.20
CA VAL A 289 -12.83 -19.51 5.57
C VAL A 289 -12.74 -20.90 6.20
N ASP A 290 -12.56 -21.94 5.38
CA ASP A 290 -12.35 -23.31 5.86
C ASP A 290 -10.86 -23.57 6.21
N GLY A 291 -9.98 -22.60 5.92
CA GLY A 291 -8.54 -22.66 6.16
C GLY A 291 -8.13 -22.36 7.60
N THR A 292 -6.97 -22.89 8.00
CA THR A 292 -6.31 -22.49 9.24
C THR A 292 -5.68 -21.11 9.07
N VAL A 293 -6.06 -20.13 9.90
CA VAL A 293 -5.45 -18.79 9.86
C VAL A 293 -3.96 -18.89 10.14
N ALA A 294 -3.15 -18.45 9.17
CA ALA A 294 -1.69 -18.45 9.23
C ALA A 294 -1.11 -17.05 9.54
N SER A 295 -1.94 -16.02 9.60
CA SER A 295 -1.51 -14.64 9.87
C SER A 295 -0.87 -14.47 11.26
N GLY A 296 0.40 -14.06 11.27
CA GLY A 296 1.18 -13.79 12.49
C GLY A 296 1.84 -15.02 13.13
N GLY A 297 1.75 -16.20 12.51
CA GLY A 297 2.53 -17.38 12.91
C GLY A 297 4.01 -17.07 13.04
N ASN A 298 4.64 -17.38 14.18
CA ASN A 298 6.06 -17.12 14.47
C ASN A 298 6.51 -15.66 14.31
N ARG A 299 5.62 -14.65 14.25
CA ARG A 299 6.02 -13.23 14.26
C ARG A 299 6.57 -12.86 15.64
N PHE A 300 7.67 -12.12 15.69
CA PHE A 300 8.19 -11.50 16.90
C PHE A 300 7.37 -10.25 17.23
N GLU A 301 6.56 -10.33 18.29
CA GLU A 301 5.64 -9.27 18.72
C GLU A 301 5.97 -8.70 20.10
N ASN A 302 7.01 -9.21 20.76
CA ASN A 302 7.44 -8.69 22.06
C ASN A 302 7.80 -7.20 21.96
N ASN A 303 7.56 -6.46 23.05
CA ASN A 303 7.80 -5.02 23.15
C ASN A 303 6.94 -4.16 22.20
N GLN A 304 5.98 -4.76 21.48
CA GLN A 304 5.02 -4.01 20.68
C GLN A 304 4.07 -3.23 21.59
N ILE A 305 3.97 -1.93 21.36
CA ILE A 305 3.19 -1.00 22.17
C ILE A 305 2.06 -0.32 21.39
N ALA A 306 2.00 -0.52 20.07
CA ALA A 306 0.87 -0.16 19.21
C ALA A 306 0.88 -1.05 17.95
N LEU A 307 -0.29 -1.45 17.46
CA LEU A 307 -0.46 -2.34 16.30
C LEU A 307 -1.75 -2.01 15.54
N TRP A 308 -1.60 -1.76 14.24
CA TRP A 308 -2.71 -1.64 13.30
C TRP A 308 -2.51 -2.61 12.15
N GLU A 309 -3.29 -3.69 12.16
CA GLU A 309 -3.39 -4.65 11.04
C GLU A 309 -4.52 -4.31 10.07
N PHE A 310 -5.40 -3.36 10.44
CA PHE A 310 -6.52 -2.90 9.61
C PHE A 310 -7.56 -3.99 9.28
N LYS A 311 -7.80 -4.91 10.23
CA LYS A 311 -8.76 -6.02 10.13
C LYS A 311 -10.22 -5.59 10.08
N THR A 312 -10.58 -4.45 10.70
CA THR A 312 -11.97 -3.94 10.77
C THR A 312 -12.64 -3.78 9.40
N GLY A 313 -11.88 -3.42 8.35
CA GLY A 313 -12.33 -3.43 6.95
C GLY A 313 -13.47 -2.48 6.59
N SER A 314 -13.99 -1.69 7.54
CA SER A 314 -15.13 -0.79 7.33
C SER A 314 -15.19 0.34 8.37
N GLY A 315 -16.03 1.33 8.13
CA GLY A 315 -16.16 2.50 9.01
C GLY A 315 -14.96 3.44 8.92
N THR A 316 -14.79 4.29 9.92
CA THR A 316 -13.80 5.38 9.93
C THR A 316 -12.77 5.25 11.06
N THR A 317 -12.65 4.07 11.66
CA THR A 317 -11.72 3.84 12.78
C THR A 317 -10.89 2.60 12.52
N ALA A 318 -9.57 2.72 12.61
CA ALA A 318 -8.65 1.59 12.69
C ALA A 318 -8.19 1.43 14.14
N PHE A 319 -8.51 0.29 14.75
CA PHE A 319 -8.24 0.05 16.18
C PHE A 319 -6.79 -0.35 16.43
N ASP A 320 -6.22 0.17 17.53
CA ASP A 320 -4.94 -0.30 18.06
C ASP A 320 -5.16 -1.62 18.80
N THR A 321 -4.71 -2.72 18.18
CA THR A 321 -4.95 -4.09 18.65
C THR A 321 -3.79 -4.65 19.46
N SER A 322 -2.77 -3.85 19.79
CA SER A 322 -1.57 -4.32 20.51
C SER A 322 -1.85 -4.80 21.95
N GLY A 323 -3.06 -4.56 22.45
CA GLY A 323 -3.45 -4.87 23.83
C GLY A 323 -2.80 -3.98 24.90
N VAL A 324 -2.09 -2.91 24.52
CA VAL A 324 -1.44 -1.97 25.45
C VAL A 324 -2.22 -0.67 25.55
N GLU A 325 -2.67 -0.32 26.76
CA GLU A 325 -3.48 0.88 27.01
C GLU A 325 -2.64 2.14 27.33
N PRO A 326 -3.13 3.36 27.01
CA PRO A 326 -4.32 3.64 26.21
C PRO A 326 -4.13 3.23 24.73
N ALA A 327 -5.13 2.56 24.16
CA ALA A 327 -5.15 2.23 22.72
C ALA A 327 -5.10 3.50 21.86
N ILE A 328 -4.23 3.51 20.84
CA ILE A 328 -4.10 4.62 19.89
C ILE A 328 -5.02 4.33 18.68
N ASP A 329 -6.33 4.32 18.90
CA ASP A 329 -7.27 4.16 17.78
C ASP A 329 -7.13 5.32 16.80
N LEU A 330 -7.02 5.00 15.50
CA LEU A 330 -6.83 5.98 14.43
C LEU A 330 -8.15 6.31 13.78
N THR A 331 -8.49 7.59 13.74
CA THR A 331 -9.61 8.10 12.96
C THR A 331 -9.17 8.32 11.50
N LEU A 332 -9.87 7.70 10.57
CA LEU A 332 -9.69 7.87 9.13
C LEU A 332 -10.42 9.15 8.68
N SER A 333 -9.74 9.98 7.90
CA SER A 333 -10.29 11.25 7.39
C SER A 333 -9.80 11.55 5.97
N GLY A 334 -10.62 12.20 5.16
CA GLY A 334 -10.35 12.40 3.72
C GLY A 334 -10.70 11.16 2.89
N ASP A 335 -10.06 11.01 1.75
CA ASP A 335 -10.15 9.84 0.87
C ASP A 335 -9.15 8.77 1.34
N VAL A 336 -9.61 7.96 2.30
CA VAL A 336 -8.95 6.76 2.81
C VAL A 336 -9.92 5.61 2.67
N THR A 337 -9.52 4.55 1.97
CA THR A 337 -10.34 3.36 1.71
C THR A 337 -9.76 2.13 2.37
N TRP A 338 -10.60 1.16 2.71
CA TRP A 338 -10.13 -0.14 3.20
C TRP A 338 -9.62 -0.98 2.04
N PHE A 339 -8.53 -1.72 2.29
CA PHE A 339 -7.92 -2.62 1.32
C PHE A 339 -8.31 -4.08 1.61
N GLY A 340 -8.62 -4.86 0.57
CA GLY A 340 -8.97 -6.28 0.70
C GLY A 340 -7.84 -7.10 1.33
N GLY A 341 -8.17 -8.09 2.16
CA GLY A 341 -7.18 -8.91 2.87
C GLY A 341 -6.51 -8.22 4.06
N TRP A 342 -7.07 -7.11 4.56
CA TRP A 342 -6.57 -6.22 5.63
C TRP A 342 -5.62 -5.13 5.13
N GLY A 343 -5.99 -3.87 5.34
CA GLY A 343 -5.17 -2.71 5.03
C GLY A 343 -6.00 -1.44 4.85
N ILE A 344 -5.33 -0.31 4.64
CA ILE A 344 -5.93 0.94 4.21
C ILE A 344 -5.16 1.53 3.03
N THR A 345 -5.86 2.11 2.07
CA THR A 345 -5.28 2.89 0.96
C THR A 345 -5.59 4.37 1.18
N ILE A 346 -4.56 5.20 1.07
CA ILE A 346 -4.63 6.63 1.28
C ILE A 346 -4.49 7.30 -0.09
N ASN A 347 -5.55 7.95 -0.55
CA ASN A 347 -5.56 8.69 -1.82
C ASN A 347 -5.43 10.20 -1.58
N ASP A 348 -6.20 10.73 -0.63
CA ASP A 348 -6.20 12.14 -0.23
C ASP A 348 -6.76 12.29 1.20
N GLY A 349 -5.97 11.90 2.20
CA GLY A 349 -6.44 11.84 3.58
C GLY A 349 -5.36 11.47 4.58
N LYS A 350 -5.77 10.95 5.74
CA LYS A 350 -4.90 10.41 6.80
C LYS A 350 -5.65 9.55 7.80
N ALA A 351 -4.90 8.71 8.52
CA ALA A 351 -5.34 8.03 9.74
C ALA A 351 -4.62 8.64 10.94
N GLN A 352 -5.34 9.16 11.94
CA GLN A 352 -4.73 9.92 13.04
C GLN A 352 -5.27 9.51 14.41
N GLY A 353 -4.35 9.31 15.36
CA GLY A 353 -4.67 9.08 16.77
C GLY A 353 -4.86 10.40 17.55
N SER A 354 -5.46 10.31 18.74
CA SER A 354 -5.52 11.45 19.65
C SER A 354 -4.15 11.73 20.28
N THR A 355 -3.87 12.99 20.64
CA THR A 355 -2.64 13.35 21.38
C THR A 355 -2.58 12.65 22.74
N ALA A 356 -3.72 12.52 23.42
CA ALA A 356 -3.82 11.87 24.72
C ALA A 356 -3.45 10.38 24.68
N ALA A 357 -3.93 9.63 23.68
CA ALA A 357 -3.54 8.23 23.51
C ALA A 357 -2.10 8.11 23.01
N SER A 358 -1.69 8.97 22.06
CA SER A 358 -0.34 8.96 21.48
C SER A 358 0.77 9.20 22.51
N LYS A 359 0.48 9.85 23.64
CA LYS A 359 1.40 10.00 24.79
C LYS A 359 1.97 8.67 25.28
N LYS A 360 1.26 7.55 25.11
CA LYS A 360 1.75 6.19 25.39
C LYS A 360 3.13 5.95 24.75
N LEU A 361 3.31 6.36 23.49
CA LEU A 361 4.57 6.19 22.77
C LEU A 361 5.71 6.93 23.47
N HIS A 362 5.50 8.20 23.84
CA HIS A 362 6.51 8.97 24.59
C HIS A 362 6.89 8.29 25.90
N ASP A 363 5.91 7.89 26.71
CA ASP A 363 6.17 7.37 28.06
C ASP A 363 6.91 6.03 28.04
N LEU A 364 6.52 5.11 27.14
CA LEU A 364 7.13 3.79 27.04
C LEU A 364 8.49 3.82 26.32
N ILE A 365 8.64 4.61 25.24
CA ILE A 365 9.89 4.71 24.48
C ILE A 365 10.97 5.47 25.25
N LYS A 366 10.61 6.53 26.00
CA LYS A 366 11.60 7.19 26.87
C LYS A 366 12.07 6.30 28.01
N GLY A 367 11.23 5.36 28.46
CA GLY A 367 11.60 4.39 29.49
C GLY A 367 12.74 3.46 29.05
N THR A 368 12.78 3.11 27.76
CA THR A 368 13.80 2.20 27.19
C THR A 368 14.95 2.94 26.50
N GLY A 369 14.70 4.13 25.95
CA GLY A 369 15.69 4.91 25.20
C GLY A 369 15.92 4.41 23.77
N GLU A 370 15.07 3.50 23.31
CA GLU A 370 15.14 2.82 22.02
C GLU A 370 13.73 2.48 21.53
N TYR A 371 13.56 2.32 20.22
CA TYR A 371 12.28 1.92 19.61
C TYR A 371 12.47 1.45 18.17
N SER A 372 11.41 0.87 17.63
CA SER A 372 11.30 0.55 16.21
C SER A 372 9.93 0.91 15.66
N ILE A 373 9.92 1.29 14.39
CA ILE A 373 8.74 1.41 13.54
C ILE A 373 8.81 0.24 12.57
N GLU A 374 7.80 -0.61 12.55
CA GLU A 374 7.65 -1.69 11.58
C GLU A 374 6.39 -1.43 10.75
N ALA A 375 6.49 -1.58 9.42
CA ALA A 375 5.34 -1.40 8.55
C ALA A 375 5.44 -2.24 7.28
N TRP A 376 4.27 -2.60 6.74
CA TRP A 376 4.12 -3.15 5.41
C TRP A 376 3.43 -2.11 4.50
N ILE A 377 4.17 -1.64 3.50
CA ILE A 377 3.85 -0.43 2.75
C ILE A 377 3.85 -0.75 1.25
N VAL A 378 2.85 -0.23 0.52
CA VAL A 378 2.82 -0.17 -0.96
C VAL A 378 2.73 1.31 -1.36
N PRO A 379 3.83 1.98 -1.70
CA PRO A 379 3.79 3.32 -2.28
C PRO A 379 2.96 3.33 -3.57
N ALA A 380 2.09 4.32 -3.76
CA ALA A 380 1.29 4.43 -4.99
C ALA A 380 2.16 4.66 -6.23
N ASN A 381 3.32 5.30 -6.06
CA ASN A 381 4.33 5.54 -7.07
C ASN A 381 5.65 5.95 -6.40
N VAL A 382 6.71 6.04 -7.20
CA VAL A 382 8.08 6.41 -6.78
C VAL A 382 8.42 7.89 -7.03
N THR A 383 7.42 8.74 -7.26
CA THR A 383 7.60 10.17 -7.62
C THR A 383 7.20 11.14 -6.52
N GLN A 384 6.74 10.64 -5.36
CA GLN A 384 6.29 11.47 -4.26
C GLN A 384 7.47 12.09 -3.52
N GLU A 385 7.40 13.39 -3.20
CA GLU A 385 8.49 14.11 -2.52
C GLU A 385 8.07 14.58 -1.12
N MET A 386 8.94 14.34 -0.14
CA MET A 386 8.69 14.68 1.27
C MET A 386 7.36 14.16 1.84
N ALA A 387 6.84 13.06 1.28
CA ALA A 387 5.54 12.51 1.60
C ALA A 387 5.58 11.69 2.91
N ARG A 388 4.72 12.01 3.87
CA ARG A 388 4.72 11.47 5.24
C ARG A 388 4.00 10.13 5.31
N ILE A 389 4.75 9.04 5.48
CA ILE A 389 4.16 7.70 5.62
C ILE A 389 3.67 7.50 7.05
N ILE A 390 4.55 7.72 8.03
CA ILE A 390 4.29 7.52 9.46
C ILE A 390 4.95 8.66 10.25
N SER A 391 4.19 9.40 11.04
CA SER A 391 4.71 10.50 11.86
C SER A 391 4.19 10.46 13.30
N TYR A 392 5.03 10.89 14.24
CA TYR A 392 4.63 11.27 15.59
C TYR A 392 5.07 12.72 15.83
N SER A 393 4.15 13.66 15.63
CA SER A 393 4.49 15.06 15.35
C SER A 393 3.39 16.05 15.80
N ALA A 394 3.73 17.34 15.76
CA ALA A 394 2.77 18.45 15.92
C ALA A 394 2.49 19.20 14.61
N GLY A 395 3.17 18.84 13.51
CA GLY A 395 3.12 19.53 12.23
C GLY A 395 4.47 19.51 11.51
N ASP A 396 4.60 20.34 10.48
CA ASP A 396 5.76 20.33 9.57
C ASP A 396 7.12 20.61 10.25
N ASP A 397 7.12 21.38 11.34
CA ASP A 397 8.35 21.95 11.94
C ASP A 397 8.77 21.28 13.26
N ALA A 398 7.95 20.39 13.82
CA ALA A 398 8.23 19.75 15.10
C ALA A 398 7.71 18.32 15.17
N ARG A 399 8.61 17.38 15.47
CA ARG A 399 8.31 15.95 15.55
C ARG A 399 9.17 15.22 16.56
N ASN A 400 8.70 14.07 16.99
CA ASN A 400 9.53 13.07 17.65
C ASN A 400 10.15 12.14 16.62
N PHE A 401 9.36 11.69 15.63
CA PHE A 401 9.86 10.98 14.46
C PHE A 401 8.96 11.14 13.24
N THR A 402 9.52 10.87 12.06
CA THR A 402 8.80 10.68 10.79
C THR A 402 9.57 9.67 9.92
N LEU A 403 8.87 8.67 9.39
CA LEU A 403 9.27 7.92 8.21
C LEU A 403 8.54 8.52 6.99
N GLN A 404 9.30 9.00 6.01
CA GLN A 404 8.77 9.65 4.81
C GLN A 404 9.37 9.04 3.53
N GLN A 405 8.66 9.22 2.43
CA GLN A 405 9.16 8.98 1.08
C GLN A 405 9.73 10.27 0.46
N THR A 406 10.82 10.15 -0.28
CA THR A 406 11.26 11.18 -1.24
C THR A 406 11.80 10.48 -2.47
N LEU A 407 11.04 10.54 -3.57
CA LEU A 407 11.26 9.75 -4.76
C LEU A 407 11.41 8.26 -4.41
N TYR A 408 12.58 7.69 -4.67
CA TYR A 408 12.95 6.30 -4.40
C TYR A 408 13.55 6.08 -3.00
N ASP A 409 13.52 7.08 -2.12
CA ASP A 409 14.15 7.01 -0.82
C ASP A 409 13.16 6.93 0.34
N TYR A 410 13.45 6.04 1.29
CA TYR A 410 12.95 6.16 2.65
C TYR A 410 13.84 7.11 3.44
N ASN A 411 13.23 8.09 4.10
CA ASN A 411 13.93 9.03 4.96
C ASN A 411 13.36 8.98 6.37
N PHE A 412 14.23 8.79 7.34
CA PHE A 412 13.91 8.66 8.75
C PHE A 412 14.42 9.85 9.56
N GLN A 413 13.49 10.70 9.97
CA GLN A 413 13.74 11.81 10.90
C GLN A 413 13.41 11.35 12.31
N HIS A 414 14.30 11.70 13.24
CA HIS A 414 14.16 11.36 14.64
C HIS A 414 14.72 12.51 15.47
N ARG A 415 13.96 12.97 16.46
CA ARG A 415 14.38 14.00 17.39
C ARG A 415 15.19 13.41 18.53
N SER A 416 16.38 13.95 18.77
CA SER A 416 17.24 13.62 19.90
C SER A 416 17.99 14.88 20.35
N THR A 417 18.89 14.74 21.32
CA THR A 417 19.81 15.83 21.69
C THR A 417 20.77 16.25 20.57
N GLU A 418 20.92 15.41 19.54
CA GLU A 418 21.87 15.64 18.43
C GLU A 418 21.17 16.12 17.15
N THR A 419 19.83 16.12 17.11
CA THR A 419 19.04 16.59 15.96
C THR A 419 18.18 17.81 16.31
N SER A 420 17.68 18.49 15.28
CA SER A 420 16.80 19.64 15.47
C SER A 420 15.43 19.26 16.07
N LEU A 421 14.63 20.28 16.42
CA LEU A 421 13.21 20.15 16.79
C LEU A 421 12.41 19.30 15.80
N ASN A 422 12.82 19.31 14.53
CA ASN A 422 12.17 18.61 13.45
C ASN A 422 12.83 17.26 13.09
N GLY A 423 13.73 16.76 13.94
CA GLY A 423 14.43 15.49 13.72
C GLY A 423 15.43 15.49 12.56
N MET A 424 15.86 16.67 12.11
CA MET A 424 16.84 16.85 11.03
C MET A 424 18.30 16.90 11.54
N PRO A 425 19.28 16.42 10.75
CA PRO A 425 19.12 15.81 9.41
C PRO A 425 18.55 14.39 9.46
N ALA A 426 17.83 13.98 8.41
CA ALA A 426 17.30 12.62 8.25
C ALA A 426 18.41 11.59 7.99
N LEU A 427 18.15 10.32 8.33
CA LEU A 427 18.85 9.17 7.76
C LEU A 427 18.07 8.73 6.53
N SER A 428 18.74 8.60 5.38
CA SER A 428 18.10 8.25 4.11
C SER A 428 18.72 6.98 3.53
N THR A 429 17.92 6.23 2.78
CA THR A 429 18.44 5.18 1.88
C THR A 429 19.28 5.80 0.76
N PRO A 430 20.19 5.04 0.13
CA PRO A 430 20.98 5.55 -0.99
C PRO A 430 20.11 5.76 -2.23
N SER A 431 20.03 7.01 -2.72
CA SER A 431 19.18 7.34 -3.87
C SER A 431 19.52 6.59 -5.16
N ALA A 432 20.79 6.18 -5.32
CA ALA A 432 21.24 5.43 -6.50
C ALA A 432 20.78 3.96 -6.50
N ASP A 433 20.37 3.43 -5.34
CA ASP A 433 19.96 2.03 -5.20
C ASP A 433 18.45 1.85 -5.44
N GLU A 434 17.72 2.96 -5.61
CA GLU A 434 16.27 2.99 -5.86
C GLU A 434 15.48 2.08 -4.89
N VAL A 435 15.80 2.13 -3.59
CA VAL A 435 15.32 1.13 -2.60
C VAL A 435 13.80 1.08 -2.49
N LEU A 436 13.13 2.24 -2.46
CA LEU A 436 11.68 2.32 -2.40
C LEU A 436 11.08 2.02 -3.78
N GLN A 437 10.16 1.07 -3.82
CA GLN A 437 9.48 0.61 -5.03
C GLN A 437 7.96 0.72 -4.87
N ALA A 438 7.23 0.85 -5.98
CA ALA A 438 5.76 0.86 -5.98
C ALA A 438 5.18 -0.57 -5.88
N SER A 439 5.70 -1.36 -4.95
CA SER A 439 5.30 -2.74 -4.64
C SER A 439 5.26 -2.92 -3.13
N LEU A 440 4.66 -4.02 -2.65
CA LEU A 440 4.64 -4.32 -1.22
C LEU A 440 6.06 -4.50 -0.67
N GLN A 441 6.41 -3.71 0.33
CA GLN A 441 7.70 -3.74 1.02
C GLN A 441 7.49 -3.78 2.53
N HIS A 442 8.29 -4.61 3.20
CA HIS A 442 8.44 -4.59 4.65
C HIS A 442 9.51 -3.58 5.02
N VAL A 443 9.19 -2.61 5.86
CA VAL A 443 10.12 -1.54 6.24
C VAL A 443 10.22 -1.47 7.75
N VAL A 444 11.45 -1.51 8.26
CA VAL A 444 11.73 -1.32 9.69
C VAL A 444 12.70 -0.17 9.88
N ALA A 445 12.30 0.82 10.67
CA ALA A 445 13.18 1.92 11.11
C ALA A 445 13.47 1.78 12.61
N ASN A 446 14.73 1.53 12.95
CA ASN A 446 15.20 1.34 14.31
C ASN A 446 15.89 2.61 14.82
N TYR A 447 15.78 2.87 16.12
CA TYR A 447 16.64 3.82 16.83
C TYR A 447 17.05 3.28 18.20
N SER A 448 18.34 3.38 18.54
CA SER A 448 18.81 3.25 19.92
C SER A 448 19.79 4.37 20.27
N ALA A 449 19.87 4.72 21.56
CA ALA A 449 20.87 5.67 22.05
C ALA A 449 22.32 5.16 21.93
N VAL A 450 22.52 3.88 21.56
CA VAL A 450 23.84 3.27 21.34
C VAL A 450 24.19 3.29 19.86
N ASP A 451 23.35 2.70 19.02
CA ASP A 451 23.65 2.42 17.61
C ASP A 451 23.10 3.48 16.64
N GLY A 452 22.28 4.41 17.12
CA GLY A 452 21.67 5.46 16.30
C GLY A 452 20.52 4.92 15.46
N ARG A 453 20.25 5.55 14.30
CA ARG A 453 19.19 5.12 13.38
C ARG A 453 19.66 4.05 12.41
N SER A 454 18.73 3.17 12.02
CA SER A 454 18.90 2.28 10.85
C SER A 454 17.57 2.05 10.13
N ILE A 455 17.64 1.77 8.84
CA ILE A 455 16.48 1.43 7.99
C ILE A 455 16.75 0.09 7.33
N TYR A 456 15.80 -0.82 7.49
CA TYR A 456 15.76 -2.11 6.83
C TYR A 456 14.58 -2.15 5.86
N VAL A 457 14.78 -2.78 4.71
CA VAL A 457 13.72 -3.05 3.72
C VAL A 457 13.80 -4.52 3.34
N ASN A 458 12.67 -5.23 3.43
CA ASN A 458 12.54 -6.65 3.13
C ASN A 458 13.56 -7.54 3.87
N GLY A 459 13.76 -7.29 5.16
CA GLY A 459 14.74 -8.03 5.97
C GLY A 459 16.19 -7.54 5.88
N GLU A 460 16.53 -6.71 4.90
CA GLU A 460 17.92 -6.28 4.64
C GLU A 460 18.20 -4.87 5.16
N LEU A 461 19.38 -4.67 5.77
CA LEU A 461 19.85 -3.34 6.17
C LEU A 461 20.23 -2.53 4.91
N VAL A 462 19.49 -1.46 4.64
CA VAL A 462 19.66 -0.63 3.43
C VAL A 462 20.23 0.75 3.72
N SER A 463 20.07 1.27 4.95
CA SER A 463 20.63 2.57 5.31
C SER A 463 22.15 2.52 5.44
N GLN A 464 22.82 3.60 5.04
CA GLN A 464 24.23 3.81 5.37
C GLN A 464 24.41 4.16 6.86
N THR A 465 25.67 4.35 7.29
CA THR A 465 25.99 4.85 8.62
C THR A 465 25.22 6.15 8.91
N ASP A 466 24.61 6.24 10.10
CA ASP A 466 23.88 7.43 10.51
C ASP A 466 24.78 8.68 10.43
N PRO A 467 24.38 9.74 9.70
CA PRO A 467 25.16 10.97 9.61
C PRO A 467 25.17 11.77 10.93
N VAL A 468 24.37 11.37 11.93
CA VAL A 468 24.27 12.04 13.24
C VAL A 468 24.69 11.07 14.35
N PRO A 469 25.45 11.54 15.36
CA PRO A 469 25.73 10.73 16.55
C PRO A 469 24.45 10.33 17.30
N SER A 470 24.49 9.19 18.01
CA SER A 470 23.40 8.75 18.87
C SER A 470 23.16 9.75 20.01
N GLY A 471 21.89 10.13 20.23
CA GLY A 471 21.48 11.12 21.22
C GLY A 471 20.52 10.56 22.28
N SER A 472 20.17 11.38 23.27
CA SER A 472 19.13 11.01 24.24
C SER A 472 17.74 11.50 23.80
N LEU A 473 16.69 10.84 24.30
CA LEU A 473 15.29 11.19 24.02
C LEU A 473 14.72 12.24 25.00
N VAL A 474 15.59 12.96 25.74
CA VAL A 474 15.14 13.89 26.78
C VAL A 474 14.19 14.97 26.23
N ASP A 475 14.42 15.41 24.99
CA ASP A 475 13.68 16.49 24.32
C ASP A 475 12.40 16.04 23.61
N TRP A 476 12.06 14.75 23.64
CA TRP A 476 10.79 14.25 23.11
C TRP A 476 9.58 14.92 23.79
N GLN A 477 8.55 15.20 23.01
CA GLN A 477 7.31 15.82 23.48
C GLN A 477 6.21 14.78 23.63
N ASP A 478 5.38 14.93 24.66
CA ASP A 478 4.27 14.02 24.95
C ASP A 478 2.90 14.56 24.48
N THR A 479 2.89 15.72 23.82
CA THR A 479 1.69 16.41 23.33
C THR A 479 1.43 16.21 21.83
N PHE A 480 2.25 15.41 21.16
CA PHE A 480 2.16 15.16 19.72
C PHE A 480 1.11 14.08 19.40
N ALA A 481 0.70 13.99 18.14
CA ALA A 481 -0.23 12.97 17.65
C ALA A 481 0.48 11.99 16.70
N PHE A 482 0.12 10.72 16.78
CA PHE A 482 0.52 9.71 15.80
C PHE A 482 -0.38 9.79 14.57
N VAL A 483 0.21 9.77 13.36
CA VAL A 483 -0.49 9.94 12.10
C VAL A 483 0.13 9.10 10.99
N LEU A 484 -0.72 8.57 10.11
CA LEU A 484 -0.36 7.80 8.92
C LEU A 484 -0.82 8.52 7.65
N GLY A 485 0.02 8.50 6.62
CA GLY A 485 -0.26 8.98 5.26
C GLY A 485 -0.31 10.48 5.04
N ASN A 486 -0.07 11.29 6.08
CA ASN A 486 0.01 12.74 5.98
C ASN A 486 0.65 13.32 7.24
N GLU A 487 0.82 14.65 7.29
CA GLU A 487 1.15 15.37 8.51
C GLU A 487 -0.12 15.73 9.32
N VAL A 488 0.05 16.00 10.61
CA VAL A 488 -1.04 16.52 11.47
C VAL A 488 -1.65 17.81 10.88
N SER A 489 -0.84 18.63 10.21
CA SER A 489 -1.25 19.85 9.50
C SER A 489 -1.86 19.64 8.11
N ASN A 490 -2.03 18.39 7.64
CA ASN A 490 -2.47 18.03 6.29
C ASN A 490 -1.52 18.49 5.17
N SER A 491 -0.24 18.54 5.48
CA SER A 491 0.86 18.87 4.57
C SER A 491 1.72 17.63 4.35
N GLY A 492 2.24 17.43 3.14
CA GLY A 492 3.06 16.25 2.84
C GLY A 492 2.25 14.95 2.79
N LEU A 493 1.09 14.99 2.11
CA LEU A 493 0.29 13.81 1.77
C LEU A 493 1.19 12.72 1.17
N TRP A 494 1.00 11.50 1.68
CA TRP A 494 1.53 10.29 1.09
C TRP A 494 0.38 9.45 0.55
N GLN A 495 0.54 9.00 -0.68
CA GLN A 495 -0.40 8.14 -1.38
C GLN A 495 0.15 6.71 -1.45
N GLY A 496 -0.70 5.75 -1.11
CA GLY A 496 -0.33 4.34 -1.11
C GLY A 496 -1.13 3.53 -0.12
N THR A 497 -0.76 2.26 0.04
CA THR A 497 -1.45 1.30 0.89
C THR A 497 -0.58 0.91 2.08
N LEU A 498 -1.19 0.89 3.27
CA LEU A 498 -0.60 0.32 4.49
C LEU A 498 -1.33 -0.98 4.81
N ARG A 499 -0.58 -2.08 4.86
CA ARG A 499 -1.09 -3.41 5.20
C ARG A 499 -0.96 -3.69 6.70
N MET A 500 0.06 -3.11 7.35
CA MET A 500 0.28 -3.19 8.80
C MET A 500 1.21 -2.07 9.24
N VAL A 501 1.00 -1.54 10.45
CA VAL A 501 1.93 -0.66 11.16
C VAL A 501 2.04 -1.10 12.62
N ALA A 502 3.26 -1.24 13.13
CA ALA A 502 3.53 -1.49 14.54
C ALA A 502 4.62 -0.55 15.07
N ILE A 503 4.51 -0.24 16.37
CA ILE A 503 5.55 0.48 17.12
C ILE A 503 5.99 -0.41 18.27
N HIS A 504 7.30 -0.67 18.38
CA HIS A 504 7.88 -1.35 19.53
C HIS A 504 8.69 -0.37 20.37
N ASN A 505 8.69 -0.53 21.69
CA ASN A 505 9.55 0.25 22.59
C ASN A 505 10.97 -0.31 22.71
N ARG A 506 11.39 -1.18 21.79
CA ARG A 506 12.76 -1.64 21.61
C ARG A 506 13.11 -1.74 20.14
N THR A 507 14.40 -1.73 19.81
CA THR A 507 14.86 -2.04 18.45
C THR A 507 14.62 -3.51 18.14
N LEU A 508 14.19 -3.81 16.91
CA LEU A 508 14.19 -5.18 16.40
C LEU A 508 15.60 -5.56 15.97
N THR A 509 16.06 -6.75 16.38
CA THR A 509 17.34 -7.29 15.92
C THR A 509 17.23 -7.75 14.45
N PRO A 510 18.33 -7.83 13.69
CA PRO A 510 18.28 -8.29 12.30
C PRO A 510 17.58 -9.65 12.12
N SER A 511 17.78 -10.60 13.04
CA SER A 511 17.09 -11.89 13.01
C SER A 511 15.58 -11.77 13.25
N GLN A 512 15.15 -10.87 14.15
CA GLN A 512 13.72 -10.61 14.37
C GLN A 512 13.08 -9.90 13.18
N ILE A 513 13.81 -9.01 12.50
CA ILE A 513 13.33 -8.34 11.29
C ILE A 513 13.14 -9.35 10.16
N VAL A 514 14.11 -10.23 9.93
CA VAL A 514 13.98 -11.31 8.93
C VAL A 514 12.85 -12.26 9.30
N GLN A 515 12.74 -12.67 10.57
CA GLN A 515 11.63 -13.47 11.07
C GLN A 515 10.28 -12.82 10.76
N ASN A 516 10.10 -11.54 11.07
CA ASN A 516 8.85 -10.82 10.79
C ASN A 516 8.59 -10.61 9.29
N PHE A 517 9.65 -10.47 8.49
CA PHE A 517 9.56 -10.37 7.04
C PHE A 517 9.07 -11.68 6.42
N ASP A 518 9.68 -12.80 6.80
CA ASP A 518 9.38 -14.15 6.29
C ASP A 518 7.93 -14.56 6.59
N VAL A 519 7.40 -14.16 7.75
CA VAL A 519 6.00 -14.38 8.11
C VAL A 519 5.04 -13.61 7.19
N GLY A 520 5.44 -12.43 6.71
CA GLY A 520 4.63 -11.60 5.84
C GLY A 520 3.59 -10.75 6.59
N VAL A 521 2.55 -10.36 5.86
CA VAL A 521 1.42 -9.55 6.33
C VAL A 521 0.12 -9.99 5.68
N GLY A 522 -0.99 -9.62 6.30
CA GLY A 522 -2.32 -9.77 5.74
C GLY A 522 -3.01 -11.04 6.16
N GLU A 523 -4.24 -11.19 5.68
CA GLU A 523 -5.04 -12.38 5.89
C GLU A 523 -4.48 -13.55 5.07
N LYS A 524 -3.80 -14.47 5.76
CA LYS A 524 -3.18 -15.68 5.20
C LYS A 524 -3.86 -16.90 5.81
N PHE A 525 -4.06 -17.91 4.98
CA PHE A 525 -4.68 -19.16 5.34
C PHE A 525 -3.87 -20.33 4.82
N PHE A 526 -3.79 -21.39 5.62
CA PHE A 526 -3.37 -22.69 5.15
C PHE A 526 -4.60 -23.48 4.70
N LEU A 527 -4.70 -23.74 3.39
CA LEU A 527 -5.77 -24.57 2.81
C LEU A 527 -5.25 -25.99 2.58
N LEU A 528 -5.93 -26.97 3.18
CA LEU A 528 -5.57 -28.39 3.16
C LEU A 528 -6.50 -29.17 2.23
N PHE A 529 -6.22 -29.18 0.93
CA PHE A 529 -7.03 -29.88 -0.05
C PHE A 529 -6.89 -31.39 0.12
N SER A 530 -7.94 -32.05 0.64
CA SER A 530 -7.90 -33.49 0.90
C SER A 530 -7.80 -34.27 -0.41
N ILE A 531 -6.81 -35.17 -0.45
CA ILE A 531 -6.60 -36.13 -1.53
C ILE A 531 -6.67 -37.58 -1.02
N ALA A 532 -7.05 -37.77 0.25
CA ALA A 532 -7.00 -39.06 0.94
C ALA A 532 -7.76 -40.17 0.20
N ASP A 533 -8.97 -39.87 -0.29
CA ASP A 533 -9.80 -40.82 -1.05
C ASP A 533 -9.20 -41.22 -2.40
N ILE A 534 -8.33 -40.39 -2.98
CA ILE A 534 -7.74 -40.61 -4.30
C ILE A 534 -6.56 -41.58 -4.21
N ILE A 535 -5.74 -41.42 -3.17
CA ILE A 535 -4.49 -42.16 -2.97
C ILE A 535 -4.59 -43.28 -1.92
N ASP A 536 -5.74 -43.43 -1.25
CA ASP A 536 -6.00 -44.39 -0.17
C ASP A 536 -5.01 -44.24 1.02
N VAL A 537 -4.67 -42.98 1.35
CA VAL A 537 -3.83 -42.62 2.51
C VAL A 537 -4.61 -41.64 3.39
N PRO A 538 -5.03 -42.04 4.61
CA PRO A 538 -5.80 -41.19 5.50
C PRO A 538 -5.10 -39.87 5.82
N SER A 539 -5.88 -38.82 6.04
CA SER A 539 -5.38 -37.50 6.49
C SER A 539 -4.28 -36.92 5.60
N SER A 540 -4.32 -37.19 4.29
CA SER A 540 -3.37 -36.71 3.29
C SER A 540 -3.93 -35.53 2.51
N TYR A 541 -3.14 -34.47 2.40
CA TYR A 541 -3.55 -33.19 1.84
C TYR A 541 -2.49 -32.60 0.92
N ILE A 542 -2.93 -31.81 -0.06
CA ILE A 542 -2.10 -30.78 -0.67
C ILE A 542 -2.37 -29.48 0.09
N LEU A 543 -1.34 -28.98 0.78
CA LEU A 543 -1.35 -27.74 1.52
C LEU A 543 -0.96 -26.58 0.61
N PHE A 544 -1.71 -25.48 0.67
CA PHE A 544 -1.34 -24.19 0.09
C PHE A 544 -1.33 -23.10 1.16
N GLU A 545 -0.38 -22.16 1.07
CA GLU A 545 -0.53 -20.84 1.67
C GLU A 545 -1.37 -19.98 0.72
N VAL A 546 -2.49 -19.46 1.20
CA VAL A 546 -3.42 -18.65 0.40
C VAL A 546 -3.66 -17.32 1.10
N SER A 547 -3.64 -16.23 0.34
CA SER A 547 -4.02 -14.90 0.86
C SER A 547 -4.83 -14.14 -0.17
N GLN A 548 -5.68 -13.22 0.30
CA GLN A 548 -6.24 -12.22 -0.60
C GLN A 548 -5.13 -11.25 -1.02
N TYR A 549 -4.71 -11.34 -2.28
CA TYR A 549 -3.58 -10.59 -2.83
C TYR A 549 -3.92 -9.10 -2.92
N ASP A 550 -5.09 -8.82 -3.46
CA ASP A 550 -5.68 -7.50 -3.59
C ASP A 550 -7.23 -7.61 -3.61
N SER A 551 -7.91 -6.54 -4.01
CA SER A 551 -9.37 -6.53 -4.12
C SER A 551 -9.93 -7.37 -5.29
N TYR A 552 -9.09 -8.01 -6.09
CA TYR A 552 -9.44 -8.69 -7.34
C TYR A 552 -8.93 -10.14 -7.45
N GLY A 553 -8.08 -10.61 -6.54
CA GLY A 553 -7.55 -11.96 -6.61
C GLY A 553 -6.94 -12.50 -5.33
N TYR A 554 -6.68 -13.81 -5.36
CA TYR A 554 -6.01 -14.59 -4.34
C TYR A 554 -4.61 -14.98 -4.81
N LEU A 555 -3.64 -14.95 -3.90
CA LEU A 555 -2.33 -15.54 -4.12
C LEU A 555 -2.31 -16.94 -3.49
N PHE A 556 -2.23 -17.97 -4.32
CA PHE A 556 -1.92 -19.35 -3.93
C PHE A 556 -0.42 -19.55 -4.04
N ASN A 557 0.24 -19.90 -2.95
CA ASN A 557 1.69 -19.96 -2.88
C ASN A 557 2.18 -21.31 -2.34
N GLN A 558 3.30 -21.77 -2.91
CA GLN A 558 4.13 -22.86 -2.38
C GLN A 558 3.36 -24.13 -1.96
N PRO A 559 2.78 -24.89 -2.90
CA PRO A 559 2.11 -26.13 -2.57
C PRO A 559 3.07 -27.13 -1.91
N SER A 560 2.59 -27.82 -0.88
CA SER A 560 3.28 -28.96 -0.27
C SER A 560 2.34 -30.16 -0.08
N PHE A 561 2.90 -31.35 -0.04
CA PHE A 561 2.18 -32.57 0.31
C PHE A 561 2.43 -32.93 1.78
N ILE A 562 1.37 -33.19 2.54
CA ILE A 562 1.46 -33.46 3.99
C ILE A 562 0.43 -34.52 4.43
N THR A 563 0.78 -35.26 5.49
CA THR A 563 -0.20 -36.00 6.30
C THR A 563 -0.29 -35.38 7.70
N LEU A 564 -1.52 -35.18 8.19
CA LEU A 564 -1.74 -34.76 9.59
C LEU A 564 -1.69 -35.96 10.57
N ASP A 565 -1.66 -37.19 10.08
CA ASP A 565 -1.39 -38.38 10.87
C ASP A 565 0.07 -38.81 10.72
N SER A 566 0.87 -38.55 11.76
CA SER A 566 2.29 -38.90 11.83
C SER A 566 2.60 -40.40 11.71
N ALA A 567 1.59 -41.28 11.88
CA ALA A 567 1.76 -42.72 11.68
C ALA A 567 1.77 -43.11 10.18
N GLN A 568 1.25 -42.25 9.29
CA GLN A 568 1.27 -42.49 7.86
C GLN A 568 2.67 -42.22 7.29
N GLN A 569 3.10 -43.10 6.39
CA GLN A 569 4.40 -43.01 5.72
C GLN A 569 4.20 -43.27 4.21
N PRO A 570 3.47 -42.39 3.50
CA PRO A 570 3.28 -42.52 2.05
C PRO A 570 4.62 -42.52 1.30
N GLU A 571 4.73 -43.34 0.26
CA GLU A 571 5.97 -43.49 -0.52
C GLU A 571 5.64 -43.85 -1.97
N GLY A 572 6.29 -43.18 -2.93
CA GLY A 572 6.27 -43.59 -4.34
C GLY A 572 4.98 -43.23 -5.09
N ILE A 573 4.20 -42.25 -4.63
CA ILE A 573 2.93 -41.87 -5.25
C ILE A 573 3.21 -40.83 -6.35
N ALA A 574 2.90 -41.14 -7.60
CA ALA A 574 3.11 -40.19 -8.70
C ALA A 574 2.09 -39.04 -8.66
N LEU A 575 2.54 -37.81 -8.90
CA LEU A 575 1.70 -36.63 -9.12
C LEU A 575 2.16 -35.93 -10.40
N GLN A 576 1.25 -35.81 -11.38
CA GLN A 576 1.49 -35.03 -12.59
C GLN A 576 0.36 -34.02 -12.80
N GLY A 577 0.75 -32.82 -13.24
CA GLY A 577 -0.10 -31.72 -13.65
C GLY A 577 -1.14 -31.30 -12.62
N LEU A 578 -0.80 -30.34 -11.78
CA LEU A 578 -1.69 -29.78 -10.77
C LEU A 578 -2.31 -28.48 -11.29
N ARG A 579 -3.64 -28.37 -11.23
CA ARG A 579 -4.35 -27.13 -11.55
C ARG A 579 -5.29 -26.73 -10.42
N ILE A 580 -5.52 -25.43 -10.27
CA ILE A 580 -6.47 -24.87 -9.30
C ILE A 580 -7.81 -24.66 -10.00
N GLY A 581 -8.86 -25.25 -9.45
CA GLY A 581 -10.23 -24.94 -9.80
C GLY A 581 -10.84 -23.92 -8.86
N ILE A 582 -11.79 -23.16 -9.38
CA ILE A 582 -12.61 -22.20 -8.66
C ILE A 582 -14.07 -22.38 -9.12
N ASN A 583 -15.01 -22.42 -8.18
CA ASN A 583 -16.45 -22.42 -8.45
C ASN A 583 -16.88 -23.43 -9.54
N GLY A 584 -16.48 -24.69 -9.39
CA GLY A 584 -16.89 -25.78 -10.27
C GLY A 584 -16.17 -25.87 -11.63
N GLU A 585 -15.17 -25.04 -11.92
CA GLU A 585 -14.33 -25.17 -13.12
C GLU A 585 -12.83 -24.94 -12.87
N GLU A 586 -11.97 -25.39 -13.79
CA GLU A 586 -10.54 -25.06 -13.72
C GLU A 586 -10.35 -23.56 -14.02
N ALA A 587 -9.58 -22.85 -13.17
CA ALA A 587 -9.31 -21.44 -13.41
C ALA A 587 -8.56 -21.24 -14.75
N HIS A 588 -9.00 -20.30 -15.57
CA HIS A 588 -8.43 -20.07 -16.91
C HIS A 588 -7.02 -19.46 -16.90
N VAL A 589 -6.64 -18.82 -15.79
CA VAL A 589 -5.34 -18.16 -15.60
C VAL A 589 -4.74 -18.57 -14.26
N GLY A 590 -3.44 -18.31 -14.06
CA GLY A 590 -2.78 -18.63 -12.79
C GLY A 590 -2.40 -20.10 -12.61
N GLN A 591 -2.39 -20.91 -13.67
CA GLN A 591 -2.06 -22.34 -13.59
C GLN A 591 -0.55 -22.64 -13.55
N ALA A 592 0.17 -22.02 -12.61
CA ALA A 592 1.63 -22.12 -12.47
C ALA A 592 2.13 -23.56 -12.20
N TYR A 593 1.26 -24.42 -11.67
CA TYR A 593 1.57 -25.79 -11.23
C TYR A 593 1.22 -26.87 -12.27
N SER A 594 0.70 -26.45 -13.43
CA SER A 594 0.17 -27.35 -14.46
C SER A 594 1.20 -28.31 -15.08
N ASN A 595 2.50 -28.03 -14.90
CA ASN A 595 3.61 -28.85 -15.39
C ASN A 595 4.32 -29.62 -14.27
N LEU A 596 3.76 -29.71 -13.07
CA LEU A 596 4.33 -30.53 -12.00
C LEU A 596 4.44 -31.99 -12.46
N ASP A 597 5.58 -32.61 -12.15
CA ASP A 597 5.86 -34.03 -12.36
C ASP A 597 6.79 -34.47 -11.24
N VAL A 598 6.20 -34.99 -10.16
CA VAL A 598 6.88 -35.27 -8.89
C VAL A 598 6.39 -36.58 -8.29
N THR A 599 7.18 -37.15 -7.38
CA THR A 599 6.79 -38.33 -6.61
C THR A 599 6.63 -37.93 -5.15
N LEU A 600 5.47 -38.23 -4.57
CA LEU A 600 5.15 -37.95 -3.18
C LEU A 600 5.77 -39.01 -2.25
N SER A 601 6.39 -38.55 -1.18
CA SER A 601 7.11 -39.38 -0.20
C SER A 601 7.19 -38.68 1.16
N ALA A 602 6.91 -39.42 2.23
CA ALA A 602 7.12 -38.97 3.61
C ALA A 602 8.60 -38.72 3.94
N ALA A 603 9.54 -39.30 3.19
CA ALA A 603 10.96 -39.10 3.38
C ALA A 603 11.41 -37.66 3.04
N GLU A 604 10.61 -36.93 2.26
CA GLU A 604 10.88 -35.54 1.83
C GLU A 604 10.17 -34.50 2.71
N PHE A 605 9.57 -34.90 3.84
CA PHE A 605 8.82 -33.98 4.69
C PHE A 605 9.73 -33.02 5.45
N GLY A 606 9.48 -31.72 5.26
CA GLY A 606 9.93 -30.64 6.14
C GLY A 606 8.87 -30.26 7.18
N GLU A 607 8.99 -29.04 7.72
CA GLU A 607 8.05 -28.50 8.72
C GLU A 607 6.60 -28.47 8.24
N LEU A 608 6.38 -28.16 6.97
CA LEU A 608 5.06 -28.12 6.32
C LEU A 608 4.88 -29.22 5.26
N GLY A 609 5.49 -30.38 5.47
CA GLY A 609 5.44 -31.51 4.53
C GLY A 609 6.45 -31.40 3.38
N GLN A 610 6.25 -32.16 2.31
CA GLN A 610 7.11 -32.19 1.12
C GLN A 610 6.78 -31.00 0.21
N PRO A 611 7.72 -30.06 -0.05
CA PRO A 611 7.51 -28.97 -1.00
C PRO A 611 7.34 -29.51 -2.43
N LEU A 612 6.32 -29.02 -3.15
CA LEU A 612 6.05 -29.44 -4.54
C LEU A 612 6.51 -28.40 -5.55
N SER A 613 6.35 -27.11 -5.24
CA SER A 613 6.78 -26.00 -6.11
C SER A 613 7.14 -24.77 -5.27
N PRO A 614 8.16 -23.98 -5.66
CA PRO A 614 8.42 -22.68 -5.05
C PRO A 614 7.58 -21.54 -5.65
N LEU A 615 6.80 -21.81 -6.71
CA LEU A 615 6.06 -20.78 -7.44
C LEU A 615 4.79 -20.35 -6.69
N GLY A 616 4.32 -19.15 -7.01
CA GLY A 616 3.00 -18.64 -6.66
C GLY A 616 2.10 -18.50 -7.90
N ALA A 617 0.79 -18.48 -7.66
CA ALA A 617 -0.26 -18.35 -8.65
C ALA A 617 -1.29 -17.31 -8.17
N VAL A 618 -1.64 -16.35 -9.04
CA VAL A 618 -2.74 -15.43 -8.76
C VAL A 618 -4.00 -15.98 -9.42
N ILE A 619 -5.01 -16.25 -8.60
CA ILE A 619 -6.34 -16.73 -9.03
C ILE A 619 -7.32 -15.57 -8.89
N PRO A 620 -8.11 -15.23 -9.91
CA PRO A 620 -9.11 -14.17 -9.82
C PRO A 620 -10.12 -14.43 -8.70
N LEU A 621 -10.58 -13.35 -8.08
CA LEU A 621 -11.73 -13.34 -7.18
C LEU A 621 -13.00 -13.30 -8.01
N GLU A 622 -13.97 -14.16 -7.70
CA GLU A 622 -15.23 -14.26 -8.46
C GLU A 622 -16.43 -13.88 -7.60
N LYS A 623 -16.81 -14.73 -6.65
CA LYS A 623 -17.94 -14.50 -5.72
C LYS A 623 -17.52 -13.70 -4.50
N GLY A 624 -16.25 -13.79 -4.10
CA GLY A 624 -15.70 -13.14 -2.92
C GLY A 624 -15.15 -14.14 -1.90
N PRO A 625 -14.37 -13.69 -0.89
CA PRO A 625 -13.56 -14.57 -0.06
C PRO A 625 -14.35 -15.58 0.78
N GLU A 626 -15.58 -15.23 1.20
CA GLU A 626 -16.42 -16.12 2.00
C GLU A 626 -17.08 -17.23 1.17
N ASP A 627 -17.25 -17.01 -0.14
CA ASP A 627 -18.10 -17.82 -1.02
C ASP A 627 -17.33 -18.50 -2.17
N ASP A 628 -16.15 -18.00 -2.54
CA ASP A 628 -15.29 -18.63 -3.55
C ASP A 628 -14.80 -19.99 -3.05
N GLU A 629 -15.22 -21.03 -3.77
CA GLU A 629 -14.84 -22.41 -3.51
C GLU A 629 -13.69 -22.82 -4.42
N PHE A 630 -12.63 -23.36 -3.85
CA PHE A 630 -11.45 -23.85 -4.55
C PHE A 630 -11.35 -25.36 -4.48
N PHE A 631 -10.72 -25.96 -5.49
CA PHE A 631 -10.35 -27.38 -5.50
C PHE A 631 -9.13 -27.58 -6.39
N LEU A 632 -8.51 -28.75 -6.36
CA LEU A 632 -7.36 -29.08 -7.20
C LEU A 632 -7.74 -30.17 -8.19
N THR A 633 -7.14 -30.14 -9.38
CA THR A 633 -7.28 -31.20 -10.39
C THR A 633 -5.91 -31.71 -10.84
N PHE A 634 -5.85 -32.98 -11.25
CA PHE A 634 -4.61 -33.70 -11.54
C PHE A 634 -4.63 -34.35 -12.93
N ASP A 635 -3.49 -34.37 -13.65
CA ASP A 635 -3.30 -35.22 -14.86
C ASP A 635 -3.07 -36.68 -14.43
N LEU A 636 -2.30 -36.88 -13.36
CA LEU A 636 -2.06 -38.17 -12.69
C LEU A 636 -1.95 -37.94 -11.17
N LEU A 637 -2.64 -38.76 -10.38
CA LEU A 637 -2.42 -38.83 -8.93
C LEU A 637 -2.55 -40.27 -8.46
N GLY A 638 -1.43 -40.85 -8.01
CA GLY A 638 -1.34 -42.29 -7.75
C GLY A 638 -1.61 -43.09 -9.02
N ASP A 639 -2.66 -43.91 -9.00
CA ASP A 639 -3.11 -44.71 -10.13
C ASP A 639 -4.24 -44.05 -10.95
N GLN A 640 -4.75 -42.89 -10.52
CA GLN A 640 -5.86 -42.18 -11.17
C GLN A 640 -5.31 -41.22 -12.23
N THR A 641 -5.85 -41.27 -13.46
CA THR A 641 -5.39 -40.43 -14.57
C THR A 641 -6.54 -39.72 -15.26
N TYR A 642 -6.29 -38.48 -15.66
CA TYR A 642 -7.14 -37.69 -16.54
C TYR A 642 -6.34 -37.23 -17.76
N VAL A 643 -6.85 -37.52 -18.96
CA VAL A 643 -6.20 -37.10 -20.20
C VAL A 643 -6.84 -35.81 -20.67
N ARG A 644 -6.15 -34.69 -20.44
CA ARG A 644 -6.58 -33.38 -20.94
C ARG A 644 -6.55 -33.33 -22.47
N SER A 645 -7.58 -32.76 -23.07
CA SER A 645 -7.58 -32.45 -24.51
C SER A 645 -6.53 -31.37 -24.78
N SER A 646 -5.59 -31.63 -25.68
CA SER A 646 -4.60 -30.61 -26.09
C SER A 646 -5.33 -29.37 -26.61
N GLU A 647 -5.03 -28.19 -26.07
CA GLU A 647 -5.52 -26.94 -26.64
C GLU A 647 -5.11 -26.85 -28.12
N PRO A 648 -6.02 -26.43 -29.01
CA PRO A 648 -5.64 -26.15 -30.38
C PRO A 648 -4.56 -25.05 -30.37
N PRO A 649 -3.52 -25.15 -31.22
CA PRO A 649 -2.47 -24.16 -31.26
C PRO A 649 -3.06 -22.76 -31.48
N LEU A 650 -2.61 -21.79 -30.68
CA LEU A 650 -2.96 -20.37 -30.81
C LEU A 650 -2.77 -19.92 -32.27
N ILE A 651 -3.89 -19.69 -32.96
CA ILE A 651 -3.88 -19.06 -34.28
C ILE A 651 -3.86 -17.56 -34.02
N ILE A 652 -2.67 -16.95 -34.06
CA ILE A 652 -2.54 -15.49 -34.02
C ILE A 652 -3.01 -14.94 -35.36
N THR A 653 -4.26 -14.49 -35.44
CA THR A 653 -4.73 -13.65 -36.54
C THR A 653 -4.10 -12.27 -36.40
N PRO A 654 -3.32 -11.78 -37.37
CA PRO A 654 -2.81 -10.41 -37.34
C PRO A 654 -3.99 -9.43 -37.26
N GLU A 655 -4.02 -8.64 -36.19
CA GLU A 655 -5.01 -7.57 -36.04
C GLU A 655 -4.55 -6.34 -36.83
N ASP A 656 -5.45 -5.77 -37.63
CA ASP A 656 -5.20 -4.53 -38.36
C ASP A 656 -5.38 -3.37 -37.39
N LEU A 657 -4.27 -2.89 -36.83
CA LEU A 657 -4.26 -1.77 -35.88
C LEU A 657 -4.75 -0.49 -36.56
N VAL A 658 -5.39 0.38 -35.78
CA VAL A 658 -5.82 1.70 -36.23
C VAL A 658 -4.62 2.48 -36.81
N ALA A 659 -4.83 3.17 -37.92
CA ALA A 659 -3.77 3.95 -38.57
C ALA A 659 -3.08 4.91 -37.58
N ALA A 660 -1.74 4.84 -37.51
CA ALA A 660 -0.93 5.69 -36.66
C ALA A 660 -1.17 7.18 -36.94
N GLU A 661 -1.01 8.02 -35.91
CA GLU A 661 -1.16 9.47 -36.05
C GLU A 661 -0.17 10.03 -37.08
N ARG A 662 -0.61 11.03 -37.86
CA ARG A 662 0.20 11.66 -38.92
C ARG A 662 1.39 12.47 -38.38
N ILE A 663 1.36 12.86 -37.11
CA ILE A 663 2.40 13.66 -36.44
C ILE A 663 2.76 12.93 -35.15
N GLY A 664 4.03 12.60 -34.98
CA GLY A 664 4.54 11.93 -33.79
C GLY A 664 5.74 12.65 -33.19
N VAL A 665 6.19 12.12 -32.05
CA VAL A 665 7.50 12.43 -31.49
C VAL A 665 8.40 11.22 -31.66
N ARG A 666 9.70 11.42 -31.78
CA ARG A 666 10.69 10.34 -31.78
C ARG A 666 10.76 9.72 -30.39
N THR A 667 10.90 8.41 -30.34
CA THR A 667 11.15 7.67 -29.09
C THR A 667 12.56 7.93 -28.57
N PHE A 668 12.86 7.52 -27.33
CA PHE A 668 14.16 7.73 -26.70
C PHE A 668 15.33 7.20 -27.57
N ASP A 669 15.17 6.02 -28.18
CA ASP A 669 16.19 5.42 -29.05
C ASP A 669 16.34 6.21 -30.35
N GLU A 670 15.21 6.65 -30.93
CA GLU A 670 15.19 7.46 -32.15
C GLU A 670 15.81 8.85 -31.94
N ILE A 671 15.57 9.48 -30.79
CA ILE A 671 16.18 10.76 -30.39
C ILE A 671 17.70 10.58 -30.25
N ASN A 672 18.14 9.57 -29.51
CA ASN A 672 19.56 9.29 -29.27
C ASN A 672 20.29 9.05 -30.60
N MET A 673 19.73 8.20 -31.45
CA MET A 673 20.30 7.91 -32.77
C MET A 673 20.27 9.12 -33.71
N THR A 674 19.23 9.95 -33.66
CA THR A 674 19.16 11.20 -34.44
C THR A 674 20.27 12.15 -34.03
N MET A 675 20.44 12.39 -32.72
CA MET A 675 21.48 13.28 -32.20
C MET A 675 22.88 12.76 -32.54
N ALA A 676 23.14 11.46 -32.40
CA ALA A 676 24.39 10.84 -32.82
C ALA A 676 24.66 11.05 -34.32
N THR A 677 23.64 10.84 -35.17
CA THR A 677 23.78 10.94 -36.63
C THR A 677 24.10 12.38 -37.08
N VAL A 678 23.36 13.36 -36.58
CA VAL A 678 23.50 14.76 -37.03
C VAL A 678 24.72 15.47 -36.44
N THR A 679 25.24 15.00 -35.30
CA THR A 679 26.48 15.50 -34.70
C THR A 679 27.72 14.71 -35.15
N GLY A 680 27.56 13.44 -35.53
CA GLY A 680 28.67 12.52 -35.81
C GLY A 680 29.39 12.03 -34.54
N VAL A 681 28.81 12.25 -33.36
CA VAL A 681 29.31 11.75 -32.07
C VAL A 681 28.83 10.32 -31.89
N ASP A 682 29.73 9.42 -31.46
CA ASP A 682 29.38 8.04 -31.15
C ASP A 682 28.48 8.00 -29.90
N PRO A 683 27.27 7.41 -29.96
CA PRO A 683 26.36 7.34 -28.81
C PRO A 683 26.94 6.53 -27.64
N THR A 684 27.97 5.71 -27.88
CA THR A 684 28.68 4.94 -26.86
C THR A 684 29.81 5.72 -26.18
N THR A 685 30.03 6.98 -26.56
CA THR A 685 30.94 7.88 -25.84
C THR A 685 30.50 7.94 -24.38
N THR A 686 31.39 7.61 -23.45
CA THR A 686 31.03 7.34 -22.04
C THR A 686 30.14 8.42 -21.41
N SER A 687 30.43 9.71 -21.62
CA SER A 687 29.61 10.80 -21.06
C SER A 687 28.22 10.87 -21.70
N VAL A 688 28.12 10.67 -23.00
CA VAL A 688 26.85 10.63 -23.76
C VAL A 688 26.01 9.42 -23.35
N ASP A 689 26.60 8.23 -23.27
CA ASP A 689 25.88 7.00 -22.88
C ASP A 689 25.37 7.12 -21.44
N MET A 690 26.20 7.53 -20.49
CA MET A 690 25.76 7.75 -19.10
C MET A 690 24.62 8.76 -19.00
N THR A 691 24.70 9.89 -19.72
CA THR A 691 23.63 10.88 -19.76
C THR A 691 22.36 10.32 -20.42
N PHE A 692 22.49 9.57 -21.52
CA PHE A 692 21.35 8.94 -22.17
C PHE A 692 20.66 7.92 -21.26
N GLN A 693 21.40 7.02 -20.62
CA GLN A 693 20.81 6.04 -19.70
C GLN A 693 20.08 6.72 -18.54
N SER A 694 20.67 7.77 -17.95
CA SER A 694 20.04 8.54 -16.87
C SER A 694 18.76 9.26 -17.32
N LEU A 695 18.68 9.69 -18.57
CA LEU A 695 17.54 10.45 -19.09
C LEU A 695 16.51 9.60 -19.83
N ARG A 696 16.80 8.32 -20.09
CA ARG A 696 16.00 7.44 -20.95
C ARG A 696 14.54 7.36 -20.53
N GLN A 697 14.27 7.23 -19.23
CA GLN A 697 12.90 7.19 -18.70
C GLN A 697 12.18 8.54 -18.79
N SER A 698 12.94 9.63 -18.84
CA SER A 698 12.43 10.99 -19.03
C SER A 698 12.32 11.38 -20.50
N LEU A 699 12.51 10.46 -21.46
CA LEU A 699 12.32 10.67 -22.89
C LEU A 699 11.07 9.90 -23.39
N PRO A 700 10.47 10.27 -24.54
CA PRO A 700 9.26 9.61 -25.04
C PRO A 700 9.49 8.12 -25.32
N ALA A 701 8.60 7.25 -24.84
CA ALA A 701 8.67 5.80 -25.07
C ALA A 701 7.87 5.34 -26.30
N ILE A 702 6.90 6.14 -26.74
CA ILE A 702 6.01 5.83 -27.86
C ILE A 702 5.93 7.01 -28.83
N PRO A 703 5.74 6.76 -30.14
CA PRO A 703 5.77 7.81 -31.15
C PRO A 703 4.42 8.56 -31.27
N ASN A 704 3.92 9.10 -30.16
CA ASN A 704 2.63 9.79 -30.08
C ASN A 704 2.80 11.21 -29.51
N VAL A 705 2.38 12.22 -30.27
CA VAL A 705 2.53 13.63 -29.88
C VAL A 705 1.72 14.01 -28.63
N GLN A 706 0.59 13.35 -28.38
CA GLN A 706 -0.25 13.59 -27.20
C GLN A 706 0.43 13.19 -25.89
N THR A 707 1.46 12.34 -25.99
CA THR A 707 2.22 11.83 -24.83
C THR A 707 3.45 12.67 -24.52
N PHE A 708 3.66 13.79 -25.24
CA PHE A 708 4.81 14.64 -25.02
C PHE A 708 4.63 15.54 -23.78
N LEU A 709 5.38 15.25 -22.72
CA LEU A 709 5.34 15.97 -21.44
C LEU A 709 6.44 17.04 -21.32
N SER A 710 6.29 17.95 -20.35
CA SER A 710 7.30 18.98 -20.04
C SER A 710 8.63 18.38 -19.57
N SER A 711 8.61 17.23 -18.91
CA SER A 711 9.82 16.49 -18.51
C SER A 711 10.69 16.09 -19.71
N HIS A 712 10.07 15.71 -20.83
CA HIS A 712 10.78 15.38 -22.06
C HIS A 712 11.54 16.56 -22.64
N GLN A 713 11.03 17.78 -22.51
CA GLN A 713 11.73 18.99 -22.98
C GLN A 713 13.07 19.18 -22.25
N VAL A 714 13.09 18.94 -20.93
CA VAL A 714 14.29 19.07 -20.12
C VAL A 714 15.28 17.96 -20.44
N ALA A 715 14.81 16.72 -20.57
CA ALA A 715 15.65 15.58 -20.90
C ALA A 715 16.28 15.71 -22.31
N VAL A 716 15.51 16.12 -23.32
CA VAL A 716 16.02 16.41 -24.66
C VAL A 716 17.08 17.50 -24.63
N ALA A 717 16.86 18.58 -23.88
CA ALA A 717 17.83 19.67 -23.79
C ALA A 717 19.14 19.22 -23.12
N GLN A 718 19.06 18.46 -22.03
CA GLN A 718 20.24 17.93 -21.34
C GLN A 718 21.04 16.97 -22.22
N LEU A 719 20.36 16.06 -22.92
CA LEU A 719 21.02 15.16 -23.87
C LEU A 719 21.66 15.92 -25.04
N ALA A 720 20.97 16.92 -25.59
CA ALA A 720 21.51 17.78 -26.64
C ALA A 720 22.76 18.56 -26.19
N ILE A 721 22.78 19.05 -24.95
CA ILE A 721 23.94 19.72 -24.36
C ILE A 721 25.13 18.76 -24.31
N GLU A 722 24.93 17.51 -23.89
CA GLU A 722 26.02 16.55 -23.78
C GLU A 722 26.55 16.11 -25.15
N TYR A 723 25.68 15.88 -26.14
CA TYR A 723 26.10 15.64 -27.51
C TYR A 723 26.90 16.81 -28.10
N CYS A 724 26.45 18.04 -27.88
CA CYS A 724 27.17 19.23 -28.32
C CYS A 724 28.48 19.46 -27.56
N ASN A 725 28.54 19.07 -26.28
CA ASN A 725 29.76 19.07 -25.49
C ASN A 725 30.80 18.10 -26.09
N ALA A 726 30.39 16.85 -26.34
CA ALA A 726 31.22 15.83 -26.97
C ALA A 726 31.67 16.23 -28.39
N LEU A 727 30.79 16.87 -29.18
CA LEU A 727 31.12 17.38 -30.51
C LEU A 727 32.20 18.47 -30.47
N VAL A 728 32.03 19.48 -29.60
CA VAL A 728 32.92 20.67 -29.54
C VAL A 728 34.27 20.34 -28.90
N GLU A 729 34.30 19.47 -27.89
CA GLU A 729 35.54 19.05 -27.23
C GLU A 729 36.23 17.87 -27.94
N GLY A 730 35.50 17.16 -28.80
CA GLY A 730 35.97 15.99 -29.51
C GLY A 730 36.85 16.30 -30.72
N PRO A 731 37.55 15.28 -31.25
CA PRO A 731 38.44 15.42 -32.41
C PRO A 731 37.69 15.78 -33.71
N GLY A 732 36.37 15.57 -33.76
CA GLY A 732 35.51 15.89 -34.90
C GLY A 732 35.19 17.37 -35.08
N ALA A 733 35.44 18.22 -34.06
CA ALA A 733 35.03 19.62 -34.05
C ALA A 733 35.53 20.41 -35.26
N ALA A 734 36.80 20.24 -35.67
CA ALA A 734 37.38 20.97 -36.80
C ALA A 734 36.80 20.56 -38.16
N ALA A 735 36.34 19.31 -38.27
CA ALA A 735 35.67 18.82 -39.48
C ALA A 735 34.21 19.26 -39.54
N TYR A 736 33.55 19.36 -38.38
CA TYR A 736 32.17 19.84 -38.27
C TYR A 736 32.07 21.36 -38.46
N PHE A 737 33.04 22.12 -37.94
CA PHE A 737 33.10 23.58 -37.96
C PHE A 737 34.34 24.09 -38.73
N PRO A 738 34.37 23.95 -40.07
CA PRO A 738 35.55 24.24 -40.86
C PRO A 738 35.93 25.71 -40.77
N GLY A 739 37.16 25.98 -40.31
CA GLY A 739 37.73 27.33 -40.23
C GLY A 739 37.35 28.13 -38.98
N PHE A 740 36.50 27.59 -38.10
CA PHE A 740 36.20 28.23 -36.81
C PHE A 740 37.33 27.99 -35.79
N ASP A 741 37.84 29.07 -35.19
CA ASP A 741 38.93 29.00 -34.22
C ASP A 741 38.40 29.07 -32.78
N PHE A 742 38.27 27.90 -32.14
CA PHE A 742 37.81 27.77 -30.75
C PHE A 742 38.75 28.39 -29.71
N ASN A 743 39.98 28.76 -30.09
CA ASN A 743 40.97 29.32 -29.17
C ASN A 743 41.00 30.87 -29.21
N GLN A 744 40.25 31.49 -30.11
CA GLN A 744 40.09 32.95 -30.15
C GLN A 744 39.23 33.45 -28.99
N SER A 745 39.37 34.73 -28.66
CA SER A 745 38.44 35.39 -27.74
C SER A 745 37.02 35.39 -28.33
N PRO A 746 35.97 35.33 -27.50
CA PRO A 746 34.59 35.27 -27.98
C PRO A 746 34.24 36.39 -28.98
N ALA A 747 34.70 37.61 -28.71
CA ALA A 747 34.44 38.76 -29.59
C ALA A 747 35.08 38.61 -31.00
N ALA A 748 36.23 37.95 -31.10
CA ALA A 748 36.89 37.68 -32.38
C ALA A 748 36.27 36.46 -33.09
N ALA A 749 36.03 35.39 -32.34
CA ALA A 749 35.45 34.14 -32.84
C ALA A 749 34.03 34.33 -33.38
N TYR A 750 33.20 35.15 -32.71
CA TYR A 750 31.81 35.43 -33.12
C TYR A 750 31.63 36.80 -33.81
N SER A 751 32.70 37.35 -34.38
CA SER A 751 32.63 38.54 -35.23
C SER A 751 31.68 38.31 -36.41
N SER A 752 31.19 39.39 -37.02
CA SER A 752 30.30 39.31 -38.19
C SER A 752 30.90 38.52 -39.36
N ALA A 753 32.23 38.41 -39.46
CA ALA A 753 32.92 37.62 -40.48
C ALA A 753 32.98 36.12 -40.16
N ASN A 754 32.96 35.73 -38.88
CA ASN A 754 33.25 34.36 -38.45
C ASN A 754 32.03 33.60 -37.91
N ARG A 755 30.95 34.30 -37.56
CA ARG A 755 29.76 33.70 -36.92
C ARG A 755 29.12 32.56 -37.73
N ASN A 756 29.10 32.70 -39.06
CA ASN A 756 28.56 31.67 -39.97
C ASN A 756 29.37 30.37 -39.97
N LEU A 757 30.63 30.39 -39.52
CA LEU A 757 31.46 29.19 -39.42
C LEU A 757 30.97 28.22 -38.33
N ILE A 758 30.10 28.67 -37.41
CA ILE A 758 29.37 27.83 -36.44
C ILE A 758 27.91 27.62 -36.88
N ILE A 759 27.22 28.68 -37.29
CA ILE A 759 25.77 28.66 -37.50
C ILE A 759 25.38 27.81 -38.72
N ASP A 760 26.02 28.04 -39.87
CA ASP A 760 25.62 27.37 -41.10
C ASP A 760 25.84 25.84 -41.02
N PRO A 761 26.98 25.32 -40.52
CA PRO A 761 27.15 23.88 -40.34
C PRO A 761 26.14 23.21 -39.41
N LEU A 762 25.71 23.88 -38.34
CA LEU A 762 24.68 23.35 -37.43
C LEU A 762 23.34 23.22 -38.14
N ILE A 763 22.93 24.26 -38.87
CA ILE A 763 21.67 24.25 -39.59
C ILE A 763 21.70 23.20 -40.69
N ASP A 764 22.75 23.17 -41.51
CA ASP A 764 22.85 22.25 -42.65
C ASP A 764 22.89 20.77 -42.26
N ARG A 765 23.39 20.45 -41.05
CA ARG A 765 23.50 19.07 -40.56
C ARG A 765 22.31 18.63 -39.72
N ILE A 766 21.75 19.52 -38.91
CA ILE A 766 20.67 19.18 -37.98
C ILE A 766 19.31 19.35 -38.65
N MET A 767 19.13 20.35 -39.51
CA MET A 767 17.91 20.48 -40.33
C MET A 767 18.02 19.61 -41.57
N GLY A 768 16.92 18.96 -41.93
CA GLY A 768 16.89 18.07 -43.09
C GLY A 768 16.86 18.80 -44.43
N ILE A 769 17.28 18.12 -45.49
CA ILE A 769 17.20 18.60 -46.87
C ILE A 769 15.93 18.04 -47.49
N GLY A 770 15.06 18.90 -48.03
CA GLY A 770 13.88 18.46 -48.80
C GLY A 770 12.69 17.96 -47.96
N ILE A 771 12.61 18.33 -46.67
CA ILE A 771 11.46 18.03 -45.80
C ILE A 771 10.33 19.04 -46.07
N GLN A 772 9.10 18.55 -46.28
CA GLN A 772 7.94 19.39 -46.61
C GLN A 772 7.53 20.35 -45.48
N THR A 773 7.71 19.92 -44.23
CA THR A 773 7.36 20.69 -43.03
C THR A 773 8.58 20.79 -42.11
N GLN A 774 9.27 21.92 -42.16
CA GLN A 774 10.38 22.23 -41.25
C GLN A 774 10.52 23.75 -41.08
N PRO A 775 11.23 24.23 -40.03
CA PRO A 775 11.52 25.66 -39.88
C PRO A 775 12.23 26.24 -41.12
N ASP A 776 12.00 27.52 -41.40
CA ASP A 776 12.72 28.21 -42.47
C ASP A 776 14.19 28.46 -42.06
N PHE A 777 15.13 28.14 -42.96
CA PHE A 777 16.56 28.30 -42.75
C PHE A 777 16.92 29.72 -42.29
N THR A 778 16.37 30.73 -42.95
CA THR A 778 16.67 32.14 -42.67
C THR A 778 16.21 32.50 -41.28
N THR A 779 15.01 32.06 -40.89
CA THR A 779 14.45 32.29 -39.55
C THR A 779 15.33 31.69 -38.44
N VAL A 780 15.77 30.44 -38.61
CA VAL A 780 16.63 29.77 -37.61
C VAL A 780 18.00 30.44 -37.54
N ARG A 781 18.63 30.70 -38.68
CA ARG A 781 19.91 31.42 -38.76
C ARG A 781 19.85 32.78 -38.06
N ASP A 782 18.75 33.49 -38.28
CA ASP A 782 18.56 34.82 -37.76
C ASP A 782 18.32 34.80 -36.23
N GLU A 783 17.56 33.85 -35.67
CA GLU A 783 17.42 33.67 -34.21
C GLU A 783 18.76 33.29 -33.53
N LEU A 784 19.58 32.49 -34.20
CA LEU A 784 20.88 32.09 -33.66
C LEU A 784 21.87 33.25 -33.65
N GLY A 785 21.89 34.09 -34.69
CA GLY A 785 23.01 35.02 -34.88
C GLY A 785 22.75 36.39 -35.48
N TYR A 786 21.54 36.78 -35.90
CA TYR A 786 21.37 38.02 -36.66
C TYR A 786 20.19 38.93 -36.27
N VAL A 787 19.12 38.43 -35.65
CA VAL A 787 18.00 39.28 -35.20
C VAL A 787 18.38 40.03 -33.92
N THR A 788 18.11 41.33 -33.89
CA THR A 788 18.38 42.20 -32.73
C THR A 788 17.12 42.66 -31.99
N SER A 789 15.92 42.26 -32.41
CA SER A 789 14.69 42.33 -31.60
C SER A 789 13.50 41.71 -32.33
N ASP A 790 12.78 40.77 -31.70
CA ASP A 790 11.48 40.28 -32.16
C ASP A 790 10.28 40.99 -31.48
N GLY A 791 10.56 41.97 -30.62
CA GLY A 791 9.57 42.69 -29.80
C GLY A 791 9.44 42.16 -28.36
N THR A 792 10.00 40.99 -28.05
CA THR A 792 9.97 40.33 -26.73
C THR A 792 11.36 39.98 -26.18
N ARG A 793 12.35 39.78 -27.04
CA ARG A 793 13.74 39.46 -26.67
C ARG A 793 14.72 40.44 -27.34
N PRO A 794 15.67 41.03 -26.59
CA PRO A 794 16.45 42.16 -27.09
C PRO A 794 17.65 41.81 -27.98
N ASN A 795 18.02 40.53 -28.20
CA ASN A 795 19.15 40.10 -29.05
C ASN A 795 19.06 38.60 -29.45
N ASN A 796 19.71 38.21 -30.55
CA ASN A 796 19.90 36.82 -30.99
C ASN A 796 20.67 35.97 -29.96
N LEU A 797 20.68 34.64 -30.12
CA LEU A 797 21.30 33.73 -29.15
C LEU A 797 22.80 33.98 -28.94
N VAL A 798 23.58 34.12 -30.01
CA VAL A 798 25.03 34.38 -29.91
C VAL A 798 25.30 35.66 -29.14
N ASP A 799 24.62 36.76 -29.48
CA ASP A 799 24.81 38.05 -28.82
C ASP A 799 24.33 38.03 -27.35
N ARG A 800 23.28 37.25 -27.03
CA ARG A 800 22.88 37.01 -25.63
C ARG A 800 23.98 36.30 -24.85
N LEU A 801 24.52 35.21 -25.39
CA LEU A 801 25.54 34.41 -24.72
C LEU A 801 26.89 35.15 -24.59
N LEU A 802 27.18 36.09 -25.49
CA LEU A 802 28.34 36.98 -25.40
C LEU A 802 28.26 37.95 -24.22
N VAL A 803 27.04 38.35 -23.82
CA VAL A 803 26.79 39.38 -22.78
C VAL A 803 26.38 38.75 -21.45
N SER A 804 25.81 37.55 -21.43
CA SER A 804 25.23 36.92 -20.24
C SER A 804 26.22 36.13 -19.36
N ALA A 805 27.50 36.04 -19.71
CA ALA A 805 28.49 35.27 -18.97
C ALA A 805 29.48 36.20 -18.26
N ASP A 806 29.73 35.98 -16.96
CA ASP A 806 30.77 36.69 -16.19
C ASP A 806 32.20 36.47 -16.75
N ASN A 807 32.37 35.43 -17.57
CA ASN A 807 33.56 35.15 -18.37
C ASN A 807 33.17 34.36 -19.64
N PRO A 808 32.82 35.02 -20.76
CA PRO A 808 32.37 34.33 -21.96
C PRO A 808 33.51 33.46 -22.52
N ASN A 809 33.20 32.19 -22.80
CA ASN A 809 34.13 31.22 -23.36
C ASN A 809 33.64 30.80 -24.75
N THR A 810 34.52 30.88 -25.76
CA THR A 810 34.20 30.55 -27.15
C THR A 810 33.62 29.15 -27.30
N ARG A 811 34.16 28.14 -26.59
CA ARG A 811 33.64 26.77 -26.63
C ARG A 811 32.28 26.66 -25.96
N ALA A 812 32.05 27.36 -24.85
CA ALA A 812 30.76 27.33 -24.15
C ALA A 812 29.63 27.94 -24.99
N ILE A 813 29.91 29.04 -25.70
CA ILE A 813 28.96 29.65 -26.63
C ILE A 813 28.65 28.68 -27.79
N ALA A 814 29.67 28.02 -28.35
CA ALA A 814 29.46 27.02 -29.41
C ALA A 814 28.55 25.86 -28.95
N LYS A 815 28.77 25.35 -27.73
CA LYS A 815 27.92 24.31 -27.13
C LYS A 815 26.48 24.79 -26.95
N GLY A 816 26.27 26.00 -26.44
CA GLY A 816 24.94 26.56 -26.24
C GLY A 816 24.17 26.78 -27.55
N VAL A 817 24.85 27.28 -28.59
CA VAL A 817 24.26 27.46 -29.93
C VAL A 817 23.94 26.11 -30.57
N CYS A 818 24.85 25.13 -30.46
CA CYS A 818 24.61 23.77 -30.93
C CYS A 818 23.40 23.13 -30.23
N ALA A 819 23.34 23.20 -28.89
CA ALA A 819 22.28 22.57 -28.11
C ALA A 819 20.91 23.18 -28.41
N ALA A 820 20.85 24.48 -28.70
CA ALA A 820 19.60 25.15 -29.08
C ALA A 820 19.00 24.62 -30.39
N VAL A 821 19.84 24.23 -31.36
CA VAL A 821 19.37 23.63 -32.63
C VAL A 821 19.09 22.14 -32.43
N LEU A 822 20.00 21.44 -31.76
CA LEU A 822 19.93 19.99 -31.57
C LEU A 822 18.79 19.54 -30.65
N GLY A 823 18.44 20.33 -29.63
CA GLY A 823 17.32 20.06 -28.73
C GLY A 823 15.97 20.63 -29.20
N SER A 824 15.89 21.10 -30.45
CA SER A 824 14.68 21.70 -31.00
C SER A 824 13.71 20.65 -31.58
N ALA A 825 12.51 21.10 -31.96
CA ALA A 825 11.50 20.24 -32.60
C ALA A 825 12.02 19.53 -33.88
N VAL A 826 13.06 20.05 -34.54
CA VAL A 826 13.66 19.46 -35.74
C VAL A 826 14.16 18.03 -35.50
N THR A 827 14.71 17.75 -34.31
CA THR A 827 15.26 16.44 -33.95
C THR A 827 14.27 15.57 -33.16
N VAL A 828 13.16 16.15 -32.71
CA VAL A 828 12.19 15.47 -31.83
C VAL A 828 10.89 15.10 -32.55
N VAL A 829 10.39 15.93 -33.46
CA VAL A 829 9.10 15.70 -34.14
C VAL A 829 9.30 14.88 -35.42
N GLN A 830 8.38 13.96 -35.71
CA GLN A 830 8.38 13.12 -36.92
C GLN A 830 7.03 13.03 -37.61
#